data_AF-A0A329VAA4-F1
#
_entry.id   AF-A0A329VAA4-F1
#
_cell.length_a   1.000
_cell.length_b   1.000
_cell.length_c   1.000
_cell.angle_alpha   90.00
_cell.angle_beta   90.00
_cell.angle_gamma   90.00
#
_symmetry.space_group_name_H-M   'P 1'
#
loop_
_entity.id
_entity.type
_entity.pdbx_description
1 polymer ?
#
loop_
_entity_poly.entity_id
_entity_poly.type
_entity_poly.pdbx_seq_one_letter_code
_entity_poly.pdbx_strand_id
1 'polypeptide(L)'
;MVKTLILLIGTITLLVSLAGLGWWVWGEHRTTDAETFNHLLWVCGIAWVLTVVVSMLGFITVTLFVKNKVTDVKSDTRPLLPASEPYDYGDLGDRMRLRYGRFWWYKVRILLVVGEVEQVEAIAPGLTTAYWQEGYRTLLLWGGSLQAEPDTAQLMALRRLRRYRPLNAIVWALTENQSAQPVWMDKALRMLQKQAHQLRWQAPVYLWQVCHSTWSQEGRITQAVGCFFPERCTPDIVATQLQTLVDPLRERGMQQLLEKTAHDFLCRLSANLKQQGIAHWQQVLTPWLAEYGDVVSLRGLMFSLPLKAQTTRIPQIWLPDTAWQGVLEGSRCFHGRRVGMLHTQTVCRGLIMLGLLWGAGMVLSFFTNRDQLAVVQAAVTDLKTQPENSDAQLMALKDLRNEVDRLQDRSEHGVPWYERFGLSQNQKLLTAVLPYYAQVNNRLIRDKAAAVLHAKLSALVNLPPGSPWRAKWAQAGHDQLKAYLMMAQPEKADAAFLTRILDENEPERAGIAPGVWLDTAWDLWSFYAENLAAHPEWRITPDKALIKQVRQLLLIQLGKHNAEAALYQQMLQSVEKNYSDLTLRQMTGDTDAARLFTTSHVIPGMFTRQAWEGGIQKAIAEAVASRKEAIDWVLSDNRQAVSASVS
;
A
#
# COMPACT_ATOMS: atom_id res chain seq x y z
N MET A 1 -9.97 -8.11 23.77
CA MET A 1 -9.38 -9.35 23.20
C MET A 1 -8.36 -9.08 22.10
N VAL A 2 -8.66 -8.28 21.07
CA VAL A 2 -7.68 -7.97 20.01
C VAL A 2 -6.54 -7.08 20.54
N LYS A 3 -6.85 -6.04 21.33
CA LYS A 3 -5.84 -5.16 21.95
C LYS A 3 -4.88 -5.90 22.89
N THR A 4 -5.37 -6.88 23.65
CA THR A 4 -4.55 -7.70 24.58
C THR A 4 -3.65 -8.69 23.84
N LEU A 5 -4.10 -9.22 22.69
CA LEU A 5 -3.29 -10.10 21.85
C LEU A 5 -2.15 -9.34 21.16
N ILE A 6 -2.43 -8.12 20.69
CA ILE A 6 -1.41 -7.24 20.08
C ILE A 6 -0.35 -6.86 21.12
N LEU A 7 -0.77 -6.52 22.34
CA LEU A 7 0.16 -6.18 23.43
C LEU A 7 1.03 -7.39 23.83
N LEU A 8 0.45 -8.59 23.88
CA LEU A 8 1.16 -9.84 24.18
C LEU A 8 2.22 -10.15 23.11
N ILE A 9 1.86 -10.07 21.83
CA ILE A 9 2.79 -10.28 20.71
C ILE A 9 3.93 -9.23 20.77
N GLY A 10 3.58 -7.96 21.05
CA GLY A 10 4.55 -6.88 21.23
C GLY A 10 5.52 -7.10 22.40
N THR A 11 5.04 -7.64 23.52
CA THR A 11 5.91 -7.96 24.67
C THR A 11 6.83 -9.16 24.40
N ILE A 12 6.36 -10.15 23.63
CA ILE A 12 7.16 -11.32 23.26
C ILE A 12 8.24 -10.94 22.24
N THR A 13 7.92 -10.09 21.25
CA THR A 13 8.94 -9.55 20.33
C THR A 13 10.02 -8.79 21.08
N LEU A 14 9.66 -7.98 22.08
CA LEU A 14 10.60 -7.21 22.89
C LEU A 14 11.50 -8.12 23.75
N LEU A 15 10.93 -9.15 24.40
CA LEU A 15 11.68 -10.09 25.23
C LEU A 15 12.67 -10.94 24.43
N VAL A 16 12.28 -11.41 23.24
CA VAL A 16 13.16 -12.23 22.39
C VAL A 16 14.28 -11.37 21.79
N SER A 17 14.00 -10.12 21.42
CA SER A 17 15.04 -9.21 20.94
C SER A 17 16.01 -8.79 22.05
N LEU A 18 15.53 -8.57 23.28
CA LEU A 18 16.39 -8.32 24.44
C LEU A 18 17.23 -9.54 24.85
N ALA A 19 16.67 -10.76 24.75
CA ALA A 19 17.42 -11.99 25.01
C ALA A 19 18.49 -12.25 23.94
N GLY A 20 18.18 -11.98 22.66
CA GLY A 20 19.15 -12.03 21.56
C GLY A 20 20.28 -11.02 21.72
N LEU A 21 19.95 -9.78 22.12
CA LEU A 21 20.92 -8.74 22.45
C LEU A 21 21.77 -9.10 23.67
N GLY A 22 21.16 -9.64 24.73
CA GLY A 22 21.87 -10.09 25.93
C GLY A 22 22.82 -11.25 25.65
N TRP A 23 22.42 -12.20 24.80
CA TRP A 23 23.29 -13.30 24.37
C TRP A 23 24.44 -12.80 23.49
N TRP A 24 24.18 -11.81 22.62
CA TRP A 24 25.22 -11.17 21.81
C TRP A 24 26.24 -10.41 22.66
N VAL A 25 25.78 -9.68 23.68
CA VAL A 25 26.66 -8.91 24.60
C VAL A 25 27.40 -9.83 25.58
N TRP A 26 26.85 -10.97 25.99
CA TRP A 26 27.55 -11.89 26.91
C TRP A 26 28.46 -12.90 26.19
N GLY A 27 28.28 -13.09 24.88
CA GLY A 27 29.13 -13.92 24.02
C GLY A 27 30.43 -13.27 23.58
N GLU A 28 30.90 -12.25 24.31
CA GLU A 28 31.90 -11.28 23.86
C GLU A 28 33.36 -11.78 23.87
N HIS A 29 33.67 -13.05 23.62
CA HIS A 29 35.08 -13.44 23.47
C HIS A 29 35.47 -14.40 22.34
N ARG A 30 34.59 -14.84 21.44
CA ARG A 30 35.05 -15.53 20.21
C ARG A 30 34.19 -15.23 18.97
N THR A 31 34.84 -14.50 18.06
CA THR A 31 34.65 -14.36 16.61
C THR A 31 33.51 -13.49 16.06
N THR A 32 33.91 -12.41 15.38
CA THR A 32 33.12 -11.60 14.45
C THR A 32 33.02 -12.30 13.09
N ASP A 33 32.52 -13.54 13.06
CA ASP A 33 32.25 -14.24 11.80
C ASP A 33 30.80 -13.99 11.37
N ALA A 34 30.59 -13.61 10.11
CA ALA A 34 29.25 -13.36 9.56
C ALA A 34 28.33 -14.59 9.63
N GLU A 35 28.90 -15.79 9.69
CA GLU A 35 28.15 -17.05 9.82
C GLU A 35 27.56 -17.25 11.21
N THR A 36 28.27 -16.89 12.29
CA THR A 36 27.76 -17.02 13.67
C THR A 36 26.62 -16.04 13.92
N PHE A 37 26.71 -14.82 13.35
CA PHE A 37 25.63 -13.84 13.41
C PHE A 37 24.38 -14.30 12.66
N ASN A 38 24.52 -14.86 11.45
CA ASN A 38 23.39 -15.42 10.70
C ASN A 38 22.76 -16.60 11.43
N HIS A 39 23.55 -17.47 12.04
CA HIS A 39 23.05 -18.60 12.82
C HIS A 39 22.29 -18.12 14.08
N LEU A 40 22.78 -17.08 14.76
CA LEU A 40 22.10 -16.45 15.90
C LEU A 40 20.75 -15.85 15.49
N LEU A 41 20.69 -15.20 14.33
CA LEU A 41 19.48 -14.59 13.79
C LEU A 41 18.43 -15.66 13.42
N TRP A 42 18.86 -16.78 12.82
CA TRP A 42 18.00 -17.93 12.55
C TRP A 42 17.48 -18.60 13.83
N VAL A 43 18.33 -18.82 14.83
CA VAL A 43 17.94 -19.41 16.12
C VAL A 43 16.97 -18.49 16.87
N CYS A 44 17.22 -17.17 16.88
CA CYS A 44 16.31 -16.19 17.47
C CYS A 44 14.98 -16.13 16.73
N GLY A 45 14.99 -16.23 15.40
CA GLY A 45 13.78 -16.29 14.56
C GLY A 45 12.93 -17.53 14.85
N ILE A 46 13.55 -18.71 14.94
CA ILE A 46 12.84 -19.96 15.27
C ILE A 46 12.29 -19.90 16.70
N ALA A 47 13.10 -19.44 17.66
CA ALA A 47 12.67 -19.28 19.05
C ALA A 47 11.50 -18.30 19.19
N TRP A 48 11.49 -17.22 18.40
CA TRP A 48 10.39 -16.26 18.35
C TRP A 48 9.09 -16.88 17.83
N VAL A 49 9.14 -17.59 16.69
CA VAL A 49 7.97 -18.27 16.13
C VAL A 49 7.41 -19.28 17.12
N LEU A 50 8.27 -20.04 17.78
CA LEU A 50 7.88 -21.09 18.72
C LEU A 50 7.25 -20.51 19.99
N THR A 51 7.79 -19.41 20.54
CA THR A 51 7.21 -18.71 21.70
C THR A 51 5.87 -18.03 21.37
N VAL A 52 5.72 -17.45 20.17
CA VAL A 52 4.43 -16.89 19.72
C VAL A 52 3.37 -18.00 19.59
N VAL A 53 3.72 -19.15 19.00
CA VAL A 53 2.80 -20.29 18.85
C VAL A 53 2.40 -20.86 20.22
N VAL A 54 3.35 -21.08 21.13
CA VAL A 54 3.07 -21.59 22.49
C VAL A 54 2.25 -20.59 23.30
N SER A 55 2.54 -19.30 23.19
CA SER A 55 1.77 -18.25 23.87
C SER A 55 0.34 -18.13 23.31
N MET A 56 0.16 -18.30 21.99
CA MET A 56 -1.17 -18.32 21.38
C MET A 56 -1.97 -19.54 21.86
N LEU A 57 -1.34 -20.72 21.92
CA LEU A 57 -1.93 -21.94 22.49
C LEU A 57 -2.27 -21.78 23.98
N GLY A 58 -1.36 -21.21 24.78
CA GLY A 58 -1.57 -20.90 26.20
C GLY A 58 -2.69 -19.89 26.44
N PHE A 59 -2.80 -18.86 25.58
CA PHE A 59 -3.89 -17.90 25.64
C PHE A 59 -5.23 -18.55 25.29
N ILE A 60 -5.26 -19.47 24.32
CA ILE A 60 -6.46 -20.24 23.99
C ILE A 60 -6.86 -21.15 25.16
N THR A 61 -5.92 -21.83 25.82
CA THR A 61 -6.24 -22.69 26.97
C THR A 61 -6.68 -21.90 28.20
N VAL A 62 -6.02 -20.77 28.52
CA VAL A 62 -6.39 -19.89 29.65
C VAL A 62 -7.73 -19.21 29.41
N THR A 63 -8.03 -18.74 28.20
CA THR A 63 -9.35 -18.16 27.88
C THR A 63 -10.47 -19.21 27.92
N LEU A 64 -10.17 -20.46 27.59
CA LEU A 64 -11.10 -21.58 27.79
C LEU A 64 -11.26 -21.93 29.28
N PHE A 65 -10.19 -21.85 30.09
CA PHE A 65 -10.20 -22.18 31.51
C PHE A 65 -10.86 -21.12 32.40
N VAL A 66 -10.55 -19.83 32.19
CA VAL A 66 -11.19 -18.71 32.90
C VAL A 66 -12.69 -18.66 32.58
N LYS A 67 -13.07 -18.99 31.35
CA LYS A 67 -14.48 -19.08 30.96
C LYS A 67 -15.18 -20.35 31.48
N ASN A 68 -14.45 -21.36 31.97
CA ASN A 68 -15.01 -22.46 32.76
C ASN A 68 -15.25 -22.04 34.22
N LYS A 69 -14.31 -21.29 34.82
CA LYS A 69 -14.42 -20.90 36.23
C LYS A 69 -15.34 -19.71 36.49
N VAL A 70 -15.50 -18.79 35.54
CA VAL A 70 -16.40 -17.63 35.68
C VAL A 70 -17.89 -18.01 35.49
N THR A 71 -18.20 -19.25 35.09
CA THR A 71 -19.58 -19.77 35.08
C THR A 71 -19.95 -20.54 36.35
N ASP A 72 -19.12 -20.54 37.40
CA ASP A 72 -19.37 -21.32 38.63
C ASP A 72 -19.43 -20.43 39.89
N VAL A 73 -20.01 -19.23 39.75
CA VAL A 73 -20.44 -18.43 40.91
C VAL A 73 -21.96 -18.54 41.00
N LYS A 74 -22.39 -19.50 41.80
CA LYS A 74 -23.78 -19.70 42.20
C LYS A 74 -24.21 -18.49 43.04
N SER A 75 -25.14 -17.68 42.53
CA SER A 75 -25.85 -16.69 43.34
C SER A 75 -27.07 -17.38 43.94
N ASP A 76 -27.00 -17.61 45.25
CA ASP A 76 -28.18 -17.93 46.06
C ASP A 76 -29.11 -16.72 46.04
N THR A 77 -30.20 -16.82 45.29
CA THR A 77 -31.41 -16.04 45.55
C THR A 77 -32.58 -16.84 45.01
N ARG A 78 -33.39 -17.41 45.91
CA ARG A 78 -34.78 -17.74 45.57
C ARG A 78 -35.51 -16.42 45.37
N PRO A 79 -36.20 -16.25 44.24
CA PRO A 79 -37.57 -15.79 44.34
C PRO A 79 -38.52 -16.72 43.57
N LEU A 80 -39.60 -17.03 44.29
CA LEU A 80 -40.98 -17.20 43.83
C LEU A 80 -41.19 -17.17 42.30
N LEU A 81 -41.67 -18.31 41.80
CA LEU A 81 -42.39 -18.54 40.53
C LEU A 81 -42.54 -17.31 39.60
N PRO A 82 -41.91 -17.28 38.42
CA PRO A 82 -42.21 -16.25 37.44
C PRO A 82 -43.33 -16.70 36.50
N ALA A 83 -44.22 -15.76 36.20
CA ALA A 83 -45.02 -15.79 34.98
C ALA A 83 -44.07 -15.83 33.77
N SER A 84 -44.31 -16.77 32.86
CA SER A 84 -43.45 -17.10 31.72
C SER A 84 -43.37 -15.97 30.69
N GLU A 85 -42.18 -15.39 30.48
CA GLU A 85 -41.86 -14.76 29.20
C GLU A 85 -41.72 -15.88 28.12
N PRO A 86 -42.26 -15.73 26.90
CA PRO A 86 -42.53 -16.88 26.03
C PRO A 86 -41.29 -17.49 25.34
N TYR A 87 -40.12 -16.83 25.38
CA TYR A 87 -38.98 -17.16 24.51
C TYR A 87 -37.61 -17.21 25.23
N ASP A 88 -37.56 -17.50 26.53
CA ASP A 88 -36.28 -17.65 27.22
C ASP A 88 -35.60 -18.99 26.89
N TYR A 89 -34.87 -19.05 25.77
CA TYR A 89 -33.95 -20.14 25.46
C TYR A 89 -32.68 -20.13 26.34
N GLY A 90 -32.57 -19.21 27.31
CA GLY A 90 -31.43 -19.07 28.22
C GLY A 90 -31.16 -20.36 29.00
N ASP A 91 -32.18 -20.93 29.61
CA ASP A 91 -32.10 -22.20 30.35
C ASP A 91 -31.87 -23.41 29.42
N LEU A 92 -32.26 -23.31 28.15
CA LEU A 92 -32.16 -24.42 27.20
C LEU A 92 -30.71 -24.81 26.94
N GLY A 93 -29.82 -23.81 26.83
CA GLY A 93 -28.38 -24.06 26.65
C GLY A 93 -27.75 -24.83 27.81
N ASP A 94 -28.21 -24.58 29.04
CA ASP A 94 -27.72 -25.25 30.24
C ASP A 94 -28.35 -26.64 30.41
N ARG A 95 -29.63 -26.81 30.09
CA ARG A 95 -30.28 -28.14 30.02
C ARG A 95 -29.58 -29.06 29.01
N MET A 96 -29.24 -28.55 27.82
CA MET A 96 -28.51 -29.34 26.82
C MET A 96 -27.10 -29.67 27.29
N ARG A 97 -26.44 -28.76 28.02
CA ARG A 97 -25.11 -28.99 28.60
C ARG A 97 -25.14 -30.08 29.67
N LEU A 98 -26.15 -30.09 30.53
CA LEU A 98 -26.33 -31.11 31.57
C LEU A 98 -26.57 -32.49 30.95
N ARG A 99 -27.39 -32.58 29.90
CA ARG A 99 -27.76 -33.86 29.27
C ARG A 99 -26.70 -34.44 28.31
N TYR A 100 -26.04 -33.60 27.51
CA TYR A 100 -25.14 -34.03 26.44
C TYR A 100 -23.65 -33.68 26.68
N GLY A 101 -23.38 -32.97 27.77
CA GLY A 101 -22.06 -32.51 28.18
C GLY A 101 -21.67 -31.15 27.59
N ARG A 102 -20.45 -30.72 27.90
CA ARG A 102 -19.93 -29.38 27.54
C ARG A 102 -19.96 -29.07 26.04
N PHE A 103 -19.78 -30.07 25.18
CA PHE A 103 -19.74 -29.95 23.73
C PHE A 103 -21.06 -30.34 23.05
N TRP A 104 -22.20 -30.17 23.74
CA TRP A 104 -23.52 -30.58 23.25
C TRP A 104 -23.85 -30.00 21.87
N TRP A 105 -23.37 -28.80 21.54
CA TRP A 105 -23.62 -28.14 20.26
C TRP A 105 -23.03 -28.86 19.03
N TYR A 106 -22.12 -29.84 19.23
CA TYR A 106 -21.66 -30.75 18.16
C TYR A 106 -22.49 -32.04 18.08
N LYS A 107 -23.15 -32.42 19.18
CA LYS A 107 -23.89 -33.69 19.31
C LYS A 107 -25.37 -33.55 19.00
N VAL A 108 -25.95 -32.39 19.33
CA VAL A 108 -27.37 -32.08 19.16
C VAL A 108 -27.58 -31.25 17.89
N ARG A 109 -28.57 -31.65 17.11
CA ARG A 109 -29.01 -30.94 15.91
C ARG A 109 -30.15 -30.02 16.24
N ILE A 110 -30.16 -28.84 15.66
CA ILE A 110 -31.24 -27.86 15.90
C ILE A 110 -32.02 -27.67 14.62
N LEU A 111 -33.29 -28.06 14.61
CA LEU A 111 -34.21 -27.85 13.50
C LEU A 111 -35.22 -26.78 13.90
N LEU A 112 -35.38 -25.78 13.06
CA LEU A 112 -36.37 -24.72 13.25
C LEU A 112 -37.61 -25.06 12.42
N VAL A 113 -38.77 -25.19 13.06
CA VAL A 113 -40.03 -25.50 12.39
C VAL A 113 -40.85 -24.22 12.26
N VAL A 114 -41.19 -23.85 11.02
CA VAL A 114 -41.89 -22.60 10.68
C VAL A 114 -43.15 -22.90 9.88
N GLY A 115 -44.18 -22.08 10.02
CA GLY A 115 -45.50 -22.27 9.40
C GLY A 115 -46.62 -21.74 10.29
N GLU A 116 -47.87 -21.81 9.83
CA GLU A 116 -48.99 -21.50 10.72
C GLU A 116 -49.17 -22.60 11.78
N VAL A 117 -49.78 -22.23 12.90
CA VAL A 117 -49.91 -23.08 14.09
C VAL A 117 -50.49 -24.44 13.73
N GLU A 118 -51.55 -24.49 12.93
CA GLU A 118 -52.21 -25.74 12.53
C GLU A 118 -51.29 -26.67 11.73
N GLN A 119 -50.49 -26.14 10.80
CA GLN A 119 -49.60 -26.96 9.98
C GLN A 119 -48.37 -27.44 10.76
N VAL A 120 -47.86 -26.60 11.67
CA VAL A 120 -46.76 -26.98 12.57
C VAL A 120 -47.22 -28.09 13.53
N GLU A 121 -48.40 -27.94 14.13
CA GLU A 121 -48.99 -28.98 14.99
C GLU A 121 -49.30 -30.27 14.23
N ALA A 122 -49.64 -30.18 12.94
CA ALA A 122 -49.85 -31.36 12.10
C ALA A 122 -48.56 -32.17 11.86
N ILE A 123 -47.37 -31.56 11.88
CA ILE A 123 -46.10 -32.28 11.65
C ILE A 123 -45.30 -32.51 12.94
N ALA A 124 -45.49 -31.68 13.95
CA ALA A 124 -44.83 -31.75 15.25
C ALA A 124 -45.84 -31.41 16.35
N PRO A 125 -46.72 -32.37 16.72
CA PRO A 125 -47.78 -32.13 17.69
C PRO A 125 -47.22 -31.75 19.06
N GLY A 126 -47.78 -30.71 19.66
CA GLY A 126 -47.37 -30.11 20.93
C GLY A 126 -46.21 -29.12 20.85
N LEU A 127 -45.69 -28.80 19.66
CA LEU A 127 -44.52 -27.93 19.50
C LEU A 127 -44.87 -26.44 19.71
N THR A 128 -46.06 -26.02 19.28
CA THR A 128 -46.49 -24.61 19.39
C THR A 128 -46.85 -24.23 20.83
N THR A 129 -47.34 -25.19 21.61
CA THR A 129 -47.63 -25.01 23.04
C THR A 129 -46.38 -25.11 23.90
N ALA A 130 -45.45 -26.03 23.57
CA ALA A 130 -44.23 -26.24 24.33
C ALA A 130 -43.04 -25.34 23.90
N TYR A 131 -43.14 -24.65 22.75
CA TYR A 131 -42.13 -23.85 22.05
C TYR A 131 -40.87 -24.61 21.58
N TRP A 132 -40.51 -25.68 22.27
CA TRP A 132 -39.42 -26.57 21.90
C TRP A 132 -39.72 -28.01 22.33
N GLN A 133 -39.18 -28.96 21.59
CA GLN A 133 -39.22 -30.38 21.93
C GLN A 133 -37.87 -31.03 21.64
N GLU A 134 -37.47 -32.00 22.44
CA GLU A 134 -36.17 -32.66 22.32
C GLU A 134 -36.28 -34.18 22.29
N GLY A 135 -35.51 -34.80 21.40
CA GLY A 135 -35.38 -36.24 21.31
C GLY A 135 -34.47 -36.66 20.15
N TYR A 136 -33.92 -37.87 20.21
CA TYR A 136 -33.03 -38.41 19.16
C TYR A 136 -31.86 -37.46 18.79
N ARG A 137 -31.25 -36.82 19.81
CA ARG A 137 -30.20 -35.81 19.65
C ARG A 137 -30.60 -34.67 18.71
N THR A 138 -31.89 -34.35 18.68
CA THR A 138 -32.47 -33.31 17.85
C THR A 138 -33.36 -32.44 18.73
N LEU A 139 -33.18 -31.14 18.57
CA LEU A 139 -33.93 -30.09 19.24
C LEU A 139 -34.79 -29.41 18.18
N LEU A 140 -36.10 -29.62 18.28
CA LEU A 140 -37.10 -28.89 17.50
C LEU A 140 -37.41 -27.58 18.21
N LEU A 141 -37.39 -26.48 17.46
CA LEU A 141 -37.74 -25.15 17.93
C LEU A 141 -38.86 -24.60 17.06
N TRP A 142 -39.89 -24.04 17.69
CA TRP A 142 -40.93 -23.31 16.97
C TRP A 142 -40.40 -21.95 16.52
N GLY A 143 -40.40 -21.70 15.20
CA GLY A 143 -39.90 -20.46 14.60
C GLY A 143 -40.97 -19.46 14.16
N GLY A 144 -42.24 -19.68 14.52
CA GLY A 144 -43.34 -18.79 14.16
C GLY A 144 -43.86 -18.95 12.72
N SER A 145 -44.83 -18.11 12.37
CA SER A 145 -45.35 -17.98 10.99
C SER A 145 -44.41 -17.11 10.14
N LEU A 146 -44.21 -17.52 8.89
CA LEU A 146 -43.46 -16.74 7.88
C LEU A 146 -44.28 -15.61 7.25
N GLN A 147 -45.52 -15.40 7.70
CA GLN A 147 -46.38 -14.31 7.24
C GLN A 147 -46.28 -13.06 8.12
N ALA A 148 -45.68 -13.16 9.31
CA ALA A 148 -45.37 -12.06 10.19
C ALA A 148 -43.87 -11.69 10.11
N GLU A 149 -43.50 -10.49 10.58
CA GLU A 149 -42.10 -10.14 10.70
C GLU A 149 -41.39 -11.03 11.73
N PRO A 150 -40.13 -11.41 11.49
CA PRO A 150 -39.42 -12.30 12.39
C PRO A 150 -39.13 -11.62 13.73
N ASP A 151 -39.42 -12.31 14.82
CA ASP A 151 -39.10 -11.81 16.16
C ASP A 151 -37.58 -11.73 16.36
N THR A 152 -37.09 -10.50 16.45
CA THR A 152 -35.67 -10.22 16.63
C THR A 152 -35.14 -10.77 17.96
N ALA A 153 -35.95 -10.79 19.02
CA ALA A 153 -35.55 -11.32 20.32
C ALA A 153 -35.31 -12.83 20.23
N GLN A 154 -36.25 -13.56 19.61
CA GLN A 154 -36.15 -14.99 19.37
C GLN A 154 -34.91 -15.34 18.52
N LEU A 155 -34.65 -14.61 17.44
CA LEU A 155 -33.48 -14.83 16.58
C LEU A 155 -32.15 -14.50 17.28
N MET A 156 -32.12 -13.46 18.13
CA MET A 156 -30.95 -13.18 18.95
C MET A 156 -30.67 -14.28 19.97
N ALA A 157 -31.71 -14.82 20.61
CA ALA A 157 -31.59 -15.94 21.54
C ALA A 157 -31.10 -17.22 20.82
N LEU A 158 -31.64 -17.53 19.63
CA LEU A 158 -31.14 -18.61 18.77
C LEU A 158 -29.67 -18.41 18.38
N ARG A 159 -29.28 -17.17 18.09
CA ARG A 159 -27.89 -16.84 17.76
C ARG A 159 -26.95 -16.94 18.96
N ARG A 160 -27.43 -16.68 20.18
CA ARG A 160 -26.68 -16.94 21.42
C ARG A 160 -26.51 -18.44 21.63
N LEU A 161 -27.57 -19.21 21.44
CA LEU A 161 -27.57 -20.67 21.52
C LEU A 161 -26.60 -21.29 20.51
N ARG A 162 -26.50 -20.73 19.30
CA ARG A 162 -25.65 -21.24 18.21
C ARG A 162 -24.73 -20.18 17.58
N ARG A 163 -23.80 -19.66 18.38
CA ARG A 163 -22.90 -18.54 17.98
C ARG A 163 -21.99 -18.84 16.78
N TYR A 164 -21.52 -20.08 16.65
CA TYR A 164 -20.45 -20.47 15.71
C TYR A 164 -20.90 -21.44 14.61
N ARG A 165 -22.18 -21.84 14.58
CA ARG A 165 -22.68 -22.84 13.63
C ARG A 165 -24.11 -22.52 13.12
N PRO A 166 -24.48 -22.94 11.90
CA PRO A 166 -25.65 -22.43 11.18
C PRO A 166 -26.96 -23.24 11.30
N LEU A 167 -27.64 -23.41 12.43
CA LEU A 167 -28.77 -24.39 12.53
C LEU A 167 -28.49 -25.75 11.79
N ASN A 168 -29.42 -26.70 11.76
CA ASN A 168 -29.25 -27.93 10.96
C ASN A 168 -30.24 -28.01 9.83
N ALA A 169 -31.46 -27.50 10.05
CA ALA A 169 -32.42 -27.28 9.00
C ALA A 169 -33.48 -26.27 9.45
N ILE A 170 -34.18 -25.70 8.48
CA ILE A 170 -35.47 -25.04 8.65
C ILE A 170 -36.51 -25.92 7.96
N VAL A 171 -37.56 -26.31 8.66
CA VAL A 171 -38.67 -27.11 8.10
C VAL A 171 -39.88 -26.20 8.01
N TRP A 172 -40.32 -25.95 6.78
CA TRP A 172 -41.46 -25.09 6.52
C TRP A 172 -42.70 -25.94 6.23
N ALA A 173 -43.61 -25.96 7.21
CA ALA A 173 -44.90 -26.63 7.12
C ALA A 173 -45.92 -25.75 6.40
N LEU A 174 -46.59 -26.31 5.38
CA LEU A 174 -47.60 -25.60 4.60
C LEU A 174 -48.63 -26.57 4.00
N THR A 175 -49.75 -26.05 3.52
CA THR A 175 -50.80 -26.81 2.82
C THR A 175 -50.74 -26.63 1.31
N GLU A 176 -51.45 -27.50 0.56
CA GLU A 176 -51.60 -27.39 -0.90
C GLU A 176 -52.19 -26.04 -1.32
N ASN A 177 -53.18 -25.53 -0.58
CA ASN A 177 -53.80 -24.24 -0.87
C ASN A 177 -52.83 -23.07 -0.66
N GLN A 178 -51.92 -23.17 0.33
CA GLN A 178 -50.89 -22.17 0.57
C GLN A 178 -49.80 -22.20 -0.51
N SER A 179 -49.41 -23.39 -1.00
CA SER A 179 -48.43 -23.49 -2.09
C SER A 179 -48.97 -22.95 -3.43
N ALA A 180 -50.30 -23.00 -3.62
CA ALA A 180 -50.98 -22.43 -4.79
C ALA A 180 -51.01 -20.90 -4.85
N GLN A 181 -50.60 -20.20 -3.79
CA GLN A 181 -50.65 -18.72 -3.73
C GLN A 181 -49.24 -18.11 -3.90
N PRO A 182 -48.90 -17.55 -5.09
CA PRO A 182 -47.55 -17.04 -5.35
C PRO A 182 -47.13 -15.90 -4.42
N VAL A 183 -48.06 -14.99 -4.10
CA VAL A 183 -47.81 -13.85 -3.20
C VAL A 183 -47.50 -14.31 -1.78
N TRP A 184 -48.18 -15.36 -1.32
CA TRP A 184 -47.97 -15.94 0.01
C TRP A 184 -46.58 -16.59 0.11
N MET A 185 -46.16 -17.30 -0.96
CA MET A 185 -44.85 -17.93 -1.09
C MET A 185 -43.73 -16.88 -1.14
N ASP A 186 -43.85 -15.84 -1.98
CA ASP A 186 -42.83 -14.77 -2.09
C ASP A 186 -42.63 -14.04 -0.76
N LYS A 187 -43.72 -13.71 -0.05
CA LYS A 187 -43.65 -13.07 1.25
C LYS A 187 -42.87 -13.92 2.26
N ALA A 188 -43.13 -15.23 2.29
CA ALA A 188 -42.41 -16.15 3.17
C ALA A 188 -40.93 -16.28 2.80
N LEU A 189 -40.57 -16.27 1.51
CA LEU A 189 -39.16 -16.25 1.07
C LEU A 189 -38.43 -14.99 1.51
N ARG A 190 -39.06 -13.82 1.40
CA ARG A 190 -38.51 -12.57 1.93
C ARG A 190 -38.30 -12.63 3.44
N MET A 191 -39.22 -13.26 4.18
CA MET A 191 -39.04 -13.43 5.63
C MET A 191 -37.89 -14.38 5.96
N LEU A 192 -37.76 -15.52 5.26
CA LEU A 192 -36.61 -16.42 5.39
C LEU A 192 -35.29 -15.72 5.05
N GLN A 193 -35.29 -14.87 4.03
CA GLN A 193 -34.14 -14.04 3.68
C GLN A 193 -33.79 -13.08 4.84
N LYS A 194 -34.76 -12.36 5.41
CA LYS A 194 -34.55 -11.49 6.59
C LYS A 194 -33.99 -12.29 7.78
N GLN A 195 -34.54 -13.47 8.07
CA GLN A 195 -34.06 -14.36 9.14
C GLN A 195 -32.60 -14.79 8.92
N ALA A 196 -32.24 -15.21 7.69
CA ALA A 196 -30.88 -15.63 7.35
C ALA A 196 -29.85 -14.50 7.54
N HIS A 197 -30.20 -13.26 7.17
CA HIS A 197 -29.34 -12.09 7.37
C HIS A 197 -29.12 -11.78 8.86
N GLN A 198 -30.18 -11.81 9.68
CA GLN A 198 -30.08 -11.55 11.12
C GLN A 198 -29.27 -12.64 11.86
N LEU A 199 -29.45 -13.90 11.47
CA LEU A 199 -28.68 -15.04 11.97
C LEU A 199 -27.23 -15.05 11.44
N ARG A 200 -26.95 -14.39 10.31
CA ARG A 200 -25.72 -14.45 9.50
C ARG A 200 -25.37 -15.83 8.96
N TRP A 201 -26.36 -16.71 8.92
CA TRP A 201 -26.22 -18.10 8.49
C TRP A 201 -27.41 -18.46 7.61
N GLN A 202 -27.13 -19.13 6.51
CA GLN A 202 -28.11 -19.75 5.61
C GLN A 202 -28.24 -21.21 6.02
N ALA A 203 -29.39 -21.59 6.56
CA ALA A 203 -29.71 -22.96 6.91
C ALA A 203 -30.41 -23.66 5.74
N PRO A 204 -30.23 -24.99 5.57
CA PRO A 204 -30.97 -25.74 4.56
C PRO A 204 -32.47 -25.76 4.89
N VAL A 205 -33.29 -25.41 3.89
CA VAL A 205 -34.76 -25.33 4.03
C VAL A 205 -35.39 -26.58 3.41
N TYR A 206 -36.27 -27.23 4.17
CA TYR A 206 -37.11 -28.33 3.70
C TYR A 206 -38.55 -27.86 3.69
N LEU A 207 -39.17 -27.93 2.52
CA LEU A 207 -40.60 -27.73 2.39
C LEU A 207 -41.33 -29.00 2.84
N TRP A 208 -42.40 -28.83 3.59
CA TRP A 208 -43.23 -29.92 4.06
C TRP A 208 -44.69 -29.61 3.76
N GLN A 209 -45.23 -30.25 2.73
CA GLN A 209 -46.65 -30.16 2.39
C GLN A 209 -47.45 -31.13 3.28
N VAL A 210 -48.30 -30.56 4.13
CA VAL A 210 -49.30 -31.30 4.90
C VAL A 210 -50.50 -31.55 3.98
N CYS A 211 -50.72 -32.81 3.66
CA CYS A 211 -51.83 -33.27 2.83
C CYS A 211 -53.02 -33.67 3.70
N HIS A 212 -54.22 -33.71 3.11
CA HIS A 212 -55.43 -34.17 3.79
C HIS A 212 -55.91 -35.49 3.18
N SER A 213 -56.53 -36.37 3.98
CA SER A 213 -57.28 -37.53 3.48
C SER A 213 -58.69 -37.49 4.07
N THR A 214 -59.68 -37.83 3.24
CA THR A 214 -61.08 -37.94 3.65
C THR A 214 -61.35 -39.22 4.43
N TRP A 215 -60.53 -40.26 4.23
CA TRP A 215 -60.64 -41.54 4.91
C TRP A 215 -59.72 -41.63 6.12
N SER A 216 -60.15 -42.37 7.14
CA SER A 216 -59.36 -42.64 8.33
C SER A 216 -58.12 -43.48 7.99
N GLN A 217 -56.95 -42.94 8.35
CA GLN A 217 -55.62 -43.53 8.05
C GLN A 217 -55.04 -44.25 9.27
N GLU A 218 -55.89 -44.66 10.21
CA GLU A 218 -55.43 -45.32 11.42
C GLU A 218 -54.79 -46.68 11.13
N GLY A 219 -53.68 -46.94 11.81
CA GLY A 219 -52.87 -48.15 11.63
C GLY A 219 -52.03 -48.17 10.35
N ARG A 220 -52.05 -47.12 9.52
CA ARG A 220 -51.23 -47.06 8.31
C ARG A 220 -49.76 -46.99 8.66
N ILE A 221 -48.94 -47.78 7.95
CA ILE A 221 -47.49 -47.68 8.03
C ILE A 221 -47.06 -46.30 7.52
N THR A 222 -46.48 -45.51 8.40
CA THR A 222 -45.91 -44.20 8.12
C THR A 222 -44.48 -44.38 7.56
N GLN A 223 -44.08 -43.48 6.66
CA GLN A 223 -42.74 -43.48 6.05
C GLN A 223 -42.39 -42.08 5.55
N ALA A 224 -41.10 -41.81 5.36
CA ALA A 224 -40.66 -40.59 4.71
C ALA A 224 -41.08 -40.61 3.23
N VAL A 225 -41.80 -39.56 2.82
CA VAL A 225 -42.24 -39.37 1.43
C VAL A 225 -41.79 -37.98 0.99
N GLY A 226 -40.95 -37.93 -0.03
CA GLY A 226 -40.38 -36.68 -0.53
C GLY A 226 -39.12 -36.88 -1.33
N CYS A 227 -38.59 -35.79 -1.90
CA CYS A 227 -37.35 -35.77 -2.65
C CYS A 227 -36.36 -34.74 -2.08
N PHE A 228 -35.09 -34.92 -2.42
CA PHE A 228 -34.01 -34.00 -2.05
C PHE A 228 -33.45 -33.32 -3.28
N PHE A 229 -32.99 -32.08 -3.10
CA PHE A 229 -32.47 -31.26 -4.17
C PHE A 229 -30.96 -31.00 -4.00
N PRO A 230 -30.20 -30.98 -5.11
CA PRO A 230 -28.78 -30.63 -5.09
C PRO A 230 -28.58 -29.14 -4.77
N GLU A 231 -27.33 -28.74 -4.52
CA GLU A 231 -26.98 -27.34 -4.20
C GLU A 231 -27.33 -26.33 -5.29
N ARG A 232 -27.20 -26.75 -6.55
CA ARG A 232 -27.57 -25.96 -7.73
C ARG A 232 -28.77 -26.63 -8.36
N CYS A 233 -29.95 -26.36 -7.81
CA CYS A 233 -31.19 -26.94 -8.29
C CYS A 233 -31.79 -26.05 -9.37
N THR A 234 -32.25 -26.65 -10.46
CA THR A 234 -33.01 -26.00 -11.52
C THR A 234 -34.46 -26.52 -11.52
N PRO A 235 -35.42 -25.78 -12.08
CA PRO A 235 -36.81 -26.24 -12.17
C PRO A 235 -36.95 -27.62 -12.83
N ASP A 236 -36.11 -27.94 -13.83
CA ASP A 236 -36.13 -29.24 -14.49
C ASP A 236 -35.65 -30.39 -13.59
N ILE A 237 -34.66 -30.09 -12.73
CA ILE A 237 -34.19 -31.05 -11.71
C ILE A 237 -35.32 -31.31 -10.69
N VAL A 238 -36.08 -30.29 -10.31
CA VAL A 238 -37.26 -30.46 -9.44
C VAL A 238 -38.26 -31.42 -10.07
N ALA A 239 -38.63 -31.18 -11.33
CA ALA A 239 -39.59 -32.03 -12.03
C ALA A 239 -39.08 -33.48 -12.15
N THR A 240 -37.81 -33.65 -12.50
CA THR A 240 -37.17 -34.98 -12.59
C THR A 240 -37.18 -35.71 -11.25
N GLN A 241 -36.80 -35.04 -10.15
CA GLN A 241 -36.76 -35.63 -8.81
C GLN A 241 -38.15 -35.96 -8.26
N LEU A 242 -39.19 -35.22 -8.65
CA LEU A 242 -40.57 -35.58 -8.30
C LEU A 242 -41.08 -36.74 -9.15
N GLN A 243 -40.72 -36.80 -10.43
CA GLN A 243 -41.09 -37.88 -11.33
C GLN A 243 -40.53 -39.24 -10.85
N THR A 244 -39.31 -39.28 -10.31
CA THR A 244 -38.73 -40.52 -9.76
C THR A 244 -39.45 -41.05 -8.52
N LEU A 245 -40.22 -40.21 -7.82
CA LEU A 245 -41.04 -40.66 -6.68
C LEU A 245 -42.34 -41.34 -7.10
N VAL A 246 -42.86 -41.05 -8.30
CA VAL A 246 -44.22 -41.43 -8.70
C VAL A 246 -44.42 -42.95 -8.69
N ASP A 247 -43.52 -43.72 -9.31
CA ASP A 247 -43.68 -45.17 -9.41
C ASP A 247 -43.45 -45.90 -8.08
N PRO A 248 -42.40 -45.59 -7.28
CA PRO A 248 -42.25 -46.16 -5.94
C PRO A 248 -43.42 -45.85 -5.00
N LEU A 249 -44.01 -44.64 -5.11
CA LEU A 249 -45.20 -44.29 -4.32
C LEU A 249 -46.43 -45.06 -4.77
N ARG A 250 -46.59 -45.30 -6.09
CA ARG A 250 -47.70 -46.09 -6.63
C ARG A 250 -47.60 -47.55 -6.16
N GLU A 251 -46.43 -48.15 -6.23
CA GLU A 251 -46.19 -49.54 -5.79
C GLU A 251 -46.47 -49.72 -4.29
N ARG A 252 -45.85 -48.87 -3.45
CA ARG A 252 -46.06 -48.92 -1.99
C ARG A 252 -47.48 -48.56 -1.60
N GLY A 253 -48.10 -47.61 -2.29
CA GLY A 253 -49.49 -47.24 -2.07
C GLY A 253 -50.43 -48.38 -2.40
N MET A 254 -50.17 -49.12 -3.48
CA MET A 254 -50.98 -50.29 -3.85
C MET A 254 -50.88 -51.38 -2.79
N GLN A 255 -49.69 -51.60 -2.22
CA GLN A 255 -49.50 -52.53 -1.10
C GLN A 255 -50.32 -52.12 0.13
N GLN A 256 -50.31 -50.83 0.49
CA GLN A 256 -51.11 -50.33 1.62
C GLN A 256 -52.62 -50.44 1.36
N LEU A 257 -53.07 -50.16 0.13
CA LEU A 257 -54.47 -50.31 -0.27
C LEU A 257 -54.95 -51.77 -0.23
N LEU A 258 -54.10 -52.72 -0.62
CA LEU A 258 -54.40 -54.15 -0.55
C LEU A 258 -54.55 -54.64 0.89
N GLU A 259 -53.79 -54.08 1.83
CA GLU A 259 -53.92 -54.37 3.26
C GLU A 259 -55.20 -53.76 3.85
N LYS A 260 -55.45 -52.47 3.56
CA LYS A 260 -56.68 -51.78 3.96
C LYS A 260 -57.04 -50.73 2.91
N THR A 261 -58.23 -50.85 2.33
CA THR A 261 -58.73 -49.95 1.27
C THR A 261 -58.80 -48.48 1.68
N ALA A 262 -58.86 -48.19 2.99
CA ALA A 262 -58.81 -46.84 3.51
C ALA A 262 -57.42 -46.18 3.39
N HIS A 263 -56.33 -46.94 3.23
CA HIS A 263 -54.95 -46.44 3.19
C HIS A 263 -54.55 -45.90 1.79
N ASP A 264 -55.33 -44.94 1.30
CA ASP A 264 -55.24 -44.38 -0.07
C ASP A 264 -54.08 -43.41 -0.31
N PHE A 265 -53.51 -42.85 0.75
CA PHE A 265 -52.70 -41.63 0.70
C PHE A 265 -51.58 -41.65 -0.35
N LEU A 266 -50.77 -42.71 -0.39
CA LEU A 266 -49.63 -42.80 -1.28
C LEU A 266 -50.05 -42.95 -2.75
N CYS A 267 -51.11 -43.73 -3.01
CA CYS A 267 -51.66 -43.86 -4.36
C CYS A 267 -52.24 -42.54 -4.86
N ARG A 268 -53.03 -41.85 -4.03
CA ARG A 268 -53.59 -40.55 -4.37
C ARG A 268 -52.50 -39.50 -4.57
N LEU A 269 -51.49 -39.46 -3.70
CA LEU A 269 -50.35 -38.57 -3.87
C LEU A 269 -49.59 -38.86 -5.18
N SER A 270 -49.35 -40.14 -5.52
CA SER A 270 -48.68 -40.51 -6.78
C SER A 270 -49.48 -40.08 -8.01
N ALA A 271 -50.81 -40.21 -7.96
CA ALA A 271 -51.71 -39.79 -9.02
C ALA A 271 -51.73 -38.26 -9.16
N ASN A 272 -51.87 -37.54 -8.04
CA ASN A 272 -51.89 -36.08 -8.00
C ASN A 272 -50.56 -35.49 -8.49
N LEU A 273 -49.42 -36.04 -8.06
CA LEU A 273 -48.10 -35.63 -8.54
C LEU A 273 -47.98 -35.77 -10.06
N LYS A 274 -48.40 -36.92 -10.62
CA LYS A 274 -48.33 -37.17 -12.07
C LYS A 274 -49.28 -36.28 -12.88
N GLN A 275 -50.48 -36.00 -12.37
CA GLN A 275 -51.48 -35.22 -13.09
C GLN A 275 -51.15 -33.71 -13.12
N GLN A 276 -50.87 -33.13 -11.96
CA GLN A 276 -50.72 -31.67 -11.82
C GLN A 276 -49.60 -31.26 -10.85
N GLY A 277 -49.26 -32.10 -9.86
CA GLY A 277 -48.34 -31.72 -8.79
C GLY A 277 -46.91 -31.46 -9.23
N ILE A 278 -46.38 -32.19 -10.23
CA ILE A 278 -45.03 -31.93 -10.77
C ILE A 278 -44.97 -30.55 -11.45
N ALA A 279 -45.94 -30.26 -12.33
CA ALA A 279 -46.01 -28.97 -13.02
C ALA A 279 -46.22 -27.82 -12.01
N HIS A 280 -47.09 -28.03 -11.01
CA HIS A 280 -47.33 -27.08 -9.92
C HIS A 280 -46.04 -26.74 -9.16
N TRP A 281 -45.33 -27.74 -8.65
CA TRP A 281 -44.11 -27.51 -7.88
C TRP A 281 -42.95 -26.95 -8.72
N GLN A 282 -42.88 -27.29 -10.01
CA GLN A 282 -41.94 -26.66 -10.93
C GLN A 282 -42.23 -25.14 -11.03
N GLN A 283 -43.49 -24.76 -11.22
CA GLN A 283 -43.90 -23.35 -11.31
C GLN A 283 -43.68 -22.58 -10.00
N VAL A 284 -44.10 -23.15 -8.86
CA VAL A 284 -43.97 -22.52 -7.53
C VAL A 284 -42.51 -22.31 -7.12
N LEU A 285 -41.63 -23.27 -7.45
CA LEU A 285 -40.22 -23.20 -7.04
C LEU A 285 -39.33 -22.44 -8.04
N THR A 286 -39.81 -22.15 -9.25
CA THR A 286 -39.04 -21.35 -10.23
C THR A 286 -38.57 -20.01 -9.68
N PRO A 287 -39.44 -19.13 -9.10
CA PRO A 287 -38.99 -17.85 -8.55
C PRO A 287 -38.05 -18.03 -7.34
N TRP A 288 -38.27 -19.06 -6.52
CA TRP A 288 -37.35 -19.39 -5.42
C TRP A 288 -35.94 -19.68 -5.95
N LEU A 289 -35.83 -20.61 -6.90
CA LEU A 289 -34.54 -21.05 -7.43
C LEU A 289 -33.83 -19.95 -8.22
N ALA A 290 -34.57 -19.11 -8.93
CA ALA A 290 -34.01 -18.03 -9.74
C ALA A 290 -33.56 -16.82 -8.91
N GLU A 291 -34.39 -16.32 -7.98
CA GLU A 291 -34.15 -15.05 -7.28
C GLU A 291 -33.56 -15.23 -5.88
N TYR A 292 -33.91 -16.33 -5.20
CA TYR A 292 -33.57 -16.56 -3.79
C TYR A 292 -32.58 -17.70 -3.56
N GLY A 293 -32.14 -18.40 -4.62
CA GLY A 293 -31.26 -19.58 -4.53
C GLY A 293 -29.95 -19.34 -3.77
N ASP A 294 -29.41 -18.11 -3.86
CA ASP A 294 -28.18 -17.73 -3.16
C ASP A 294 -28.38 -17.53 -1.64
N VAL A 295 -29.57 -17.13 -1.19
CA VAL A 295 -29.83 -16.79 0.22
C VAL A 295 -30.68 -17.83 0.96
N VAL A 296 -31.58 -18.52 0.28
CA VAL A 296 -32.47 -19.53 0.87
C VAL A 296 -32.23 -20.88 0.19
N SER A 297 -31.41 -21.73 0.80
CA SER A 297 -31.00 -23.01 0.20
C SER A 297 -32.09 -24.07 0.35
N LEU A 298 -32.92 -24.26 -0.66
CA LEU A 298 -33.90 -25.35 -0.74
C LEU A 298 -33.20 -26.71 -0.86
N ARG A 299 -33.50 -27.66 0.03
CA ARG A 299 -32.86 -28.99 0.08
C ARG A 299 -33.79 -30.17 -0.07
N GLY A 300 -35.09 -29.99 0.11
CA GLY A 300 -36.04 -31.06 -0.14
C GLY A 300 -37.48 -30.62 -0.01
N LEU A 301 -38.36 -31.46 -0.55
CA LEU A 301 -39.80 -31.32 -0.50
C LEU A 301 -40.40 -32.63 0.03
N MET A 302 -41.07 -32.55 1.17
CA MET A 302 -41.65 -33.67 1.90
C MET A 302 -43.18 -33.58 1.86
N PHE A 303 -43.84 -34.73 1.90
CA PHE A 303 -45.29 -34.86 1.93
C PHE A 303 -45.70 -35.77 3.07
N SER A 304 -46.67 -35.36 3.89
CA SER A 304 -47.26 -36.25 4.88
C SER A 304 -48.71 -35.89 5.16
N LEU A 305 -49.43 -36.82 5.78
CA LEU A 305 -50.66 -36.51 6.49
C LEU A 305 -50.33 -35.94 7.88
N PRO A 306 -51.32 -35.33 8.57
CA PRO A 306 -51.16 -34.93 9.97
C PRO A 306 -50.76 -36.12 10.83
N LEU A 307 -49.67 -35.94 11.58
CA LEU A 307 -49.10 -36.93 12.47
C LEU A 307 -49.88 -36.93 13.79
N LYS A 308 -50.03 -38.11 14.39
CA LYS A 308 -50.70 -38.24 15.68
C LYS A 308 -49.76 -37.83 16.80
N ALA A 309 -50.29 -37.08 17.77
CA ALA A 309 -49.59 -36.83 19.02
C ALA A 309 -49.36 -38.16 19.74
N GLN A 310 -48.10 -38.50 20.00
CA GLN A 310 -47.78 -39.63 20.88
C GLN A 310 -48.00 -39.17 22.32
N THR A 311 -48.93 -39.81 23.03
CA THR A 311 -49.27 -39.47 24.41
C THR A 311 -48.11 -39.81 25.33
N THR A 312 -47.18 -38.88 25.53
CA THR A 312 -46.08 -39.03 26.48
C THR A 312 -46.39 -38.25 27.76
N ARG A 313 -46.07 -38.84 28.92
CA ARG A 313 -46.29 -38.23 30.23
C ARG A 313 -45.29 -37.12 30.56
N ILE A 314 -44.26 -36.91 29.74
CA ILE A 314 -43.17 -35.97 30.00
C ILE A 314 -43.32 -34.78 29.03
N PRO A 315 -43.50 -33.55 29.54
CA PRO A 315 -43.55 -32.37 28.68
C PRO A 315 -42.22 -32.20 27.94
N GLN A 316 -42.29 -31.74 26.68
CA GLN A 316 -41.13 -31.39 25.83
C GLN A 316 -40.28 -32.57 25.29
N ILE A 317 -40.74 -33.83 25.40
CA ILE A 317 -40.11 -34.96 24.70
C ILE A 317 -40.62 -35.05 23.26
N TRP A 318 -39.69 -35.23 22.33
CA TRP A 318 -39.97 -35.50 20.93
C TRP A 318 -39.65 -36.95 20.55
N LEU A 319 -40.65 -37.67 20.06
CA LEU A 319 -40.47 -38.96 19.39
C LEU A 319 -40.82 -38.77 17.91
N PRO A 320 -39.82 -38.74 17.01
CA PRO A 320 -40.06 -38.53 15.60
C PRO A 320 -40.84 -39.70 15.01
N ASP A 321 -41.94 -39.38 14.33
CA ASP A 321 -42.56 -40.31 13.41
C ASP A 321 -41.57 -40.67 12.28
N THR A 322 -41.69 -41.86 11.73
CA THR A 322 -40.99 -42.29 10.52
C THR A 322 -41.06 -41.30 9.34
N ALA A 323 -42.11 -40.48 9.24
CA ALA A 323 -42.20 -39.40 8.25
C ALA A 323 -41.04 -38.40 8.34
N TRP A 324 -40.48 -38.18 9.53
CA TRP A 324 -39.35 -37.27 9.77
C TRP A 324 -37.99 -37.83 9.34
N GLN A 325 -37.88 -39.13 9.04
CA GLN A 325 -36.60 -39.76 8.70
C GLN A 325 -35.91 -39.05 7.53
N GLY A 326 -36.66 -38.64 6.51
CA GLY A 326 -36.11 -37.91 5.36
C GLY A 326 -35.40 -36.60 5.76
N VAL A 327 -36.04 -35.76 6.57
CA VAL A 327 -35.43 -34.51 7.05
C VAL A 327 -34.28 -34.77 8.02
N LEU A 328 -34.40 -35.78 8.89
CA LEU A 328 -33.37 -36.16 9.86
C LEU A 328 -32.11 -36.76 9.21
N GLU A 329 -32.24 -37.40 8.06
CA GLU A 329 -31.13 -37.85 7.23
C GLU A 329 -30.56 -36.71 6.39
N GLY A 330 -31.42 -35.95 5.72
CA GLY A 330 -31.01 -34.78 4.94
C GLY A 330 -30.20 -33.77 5.76
N SER A 331 -30.62 -33.47 6.98
CA SER A 331 -29.92 -32.56 7.89
C SER A 331 -28.56 -33.07 8.40
N ARG A 332 -28.21 -34.34 8.12
CA ARG A 332 -26.83 -34.89 8.33
C ARG A 332 -25.94 -34.56 7.15
N CYS A 333 -26.49 -34.69 5.95
CA CYS A 333 -25.73 -34.56 4.71
C CYS A 333 -25.52 -33.09 4.35
N PHE A 334 -26.52 -32.25 4.58
CA PHE A 334 -26.50 -30.85 4.17
C PHE A 334 -26.22 -29.91 5.34
N HIS A 335 -25.27 -29.00 5.12
CA HIS A 335 -24.81 -28.05 6.12
C HIS A 335 -25.10 -26.62 5.68
N GLY A 336 -25.46 -25.77 6.65
CA GLY A 336 -25.68 -24.35 6.39
C GLY A 336 -24.38 -23.60 6.05
N ARG A 337 -24.51 -22.46 5.37
CA ARG A 337 -23.40 -21.59 4.95
C ARG A 337 -23.44 -20.27 5.71
N ARG A 338 -22.28 -19.61 5.83
CA ARG A 338 -22.24 -18.27 6.43
C ARG A 338 -22.55 -17.23 5.36
N VAL A 339 -23.50 -16.36 5.65
CA VAL A 339 -23.85 -15.26 4.74
C VAL A 339 -22.79 -14.15 4.90
N GLY A 340 -22.18 -13.70 3.79
CA GLY A 340 -21.25 -12.56 3.73
C GLY A 340 -19.73 -12.86 3.83
N MET A 341 -19.29 -14.12 3.75
CA MET A 341 -17.88 -14.50 3.99
C MET A 341 -16.95 -14.44 2.75
N LEU A 342 -17.49 -14.42 1.53
CA LEU A 342 -16.65 -14.40 0.30
C LEU A 342 -15.68 -13.21 0.23
N HIS A 343 -16.10 -12.01 0.67
CA HIS A 343 -15.22 -10.83 0.71
C HIS A 343 -14.05 -10.98 1.70
N THR A 344 -14.25 -11.70 2.82
CA THR A 344 -13.18 -11.83 3.81
C THR A 344 -12.06 -12.78 3.36
N GLN A 345 -12.40 -13.82 2.60
CA GLN A 345 -11.41 -14.78 2.10
C GLN A 345 -10.56 -14.22 0.96
N THR A 346 -11.16 -13.42 0.06
CA THR A 346 -10.42 -12.74 -1.01
C THR A 346 -9.45 -11.70 -0.46
N VAL A 347 -9.86 -10.93 0.56
CA VAL A 347 -8.98 -9.99 1.26
C VAL A 347 -7.80 -10.70 1.94
N CYS A 348 -8.05 -11.81 2.66
CA CYS A 348 -6.96 -12.57 3.28
C CYS A 348 -5.97 -13.13 2.25
N ARG A 349 -6.44 -13.68 1.12
CA ARG A 349 -5.56 -14.17 0.05
C ARG A 349 -4.78 -13.02 -0.60
N GLY A 350 -5.40 -11.87 -0.80
CA GLY A 350 -4.73 -10.66 -1.28
C GLY A 350 -3.61 -10.20 -0.34
N LEU A 351 -3.86 -10.19 0.96
CA LEU A 351 -2.85 -9.83 1.97
C LEU A 351 -1.67 -10.82 1.99
N ILE A 352 -1.93 -12.12 1.84
CA ILE A 352 -0.85 -13.13 1.77
C ILE A 352 0.00 -12.93 0.52
N MET A 353 -0.62 -12.74 -0.65
CA MET A 353 0.13 -12.48 -1.90
C MET A 353 0.95 -11.19 -1.82
N LEU A 354 0.38 -10.14 -1.23
CA LEU A 354 1.10 -8.88 -1.01
C LEU A 354 2.30 -9.07 -0.07
N GLY A 355 2.14 -9.85 1.00
CA GLY A 355 3.24 -10.18 1.91
C GLY A 355 4.38 -10.96 1.23
N LEU A 356 4.05 -11.93 0.39
CA LEU A 356 5.04 -12.69 -0.39
C LEU A 356 5.78 -11.80 -1.40
N LEU A 357 5.07 -10.92 -2.10
CA LEU A 357 5.66 -9.97 -3.05
C LEU A 357 6.64 -9.03 -2.33
N TRP A 358 6.25 -8.50 -1.17
CA TRP A 358 7.09 -7.62 -0.38
C TRP A 358 8.33 -8.32 0.17
N GLY A 359 8.18 -9.56 0.64
CA GLY A 359 9.31 -10.40 1.07
C GLY A 359 10.30 -10.68 -0.06
N ALA A 360 9.83 -10.99 -1.27
CA ALA A 360 10.70 -11.17 -2.43
C ALA A 360 11.47 -9.87 -2.78
N GLY A 361 10.79 -8.71 -2.71
CA GLY A 361 11.41 -7.40 -2.89
C GLY A 361 12.52 -7.10 -1.88
N MET A 362 12.32 -7.46 -0.61
CA MET A 362 13.35 -7.31 0.43
C MET A 362 14.59 -8.15 0.17
N VAL A 363 14.42 -9.40 -0.27
CA VAL A 363 15.55 -10.30 -0.58
C VAL A 363 16.36 -9.74 -1.74
N LEU A 364 15.68 -9.29 -2.81
CA LEU A 364 16.36 -8.66 -3.95
C LEU A 364 17.12 -7.40 -3.50
N SER A 365 16.49 -6.55 -2.71
CA SER A 365 17.09 -5.33 -2.15
C SER A 365 18.30 -5.63 -1.27
N PHE A 366 18.30 -6.72 -0.51
CA PHE A 366 19.44 -7.12 0.31
C PHE A 366 20.66 -7.48 -0.54
N PHE A 367 20.48 -8.32 -1.57
CA PHE A 367 21.58 -8.75 -2.42
C PHE A 367 22.19 -7.59 -3.21
N THR A 368 21.37 -6.70 -3.78
CA THR A 368 21.85 -5.54 -4.53
C THR A 368 22.57 -4.52 -3.65
N ASN A 369 22.05 -4.22 -2.45
CA ASN A 369 22.74 -3.34 -1.51
C ASN A 369 24.06 -3.95 -0.99
N ARG A 370 24.13 -5.28 -0.83
CA ARG A 370 25.35 -5.97 -0.40
C ARG A 370 26.42 -5.91 -1.48
N ASP A 371 26.05 -6.11 -2.74
CA ASP A 371 26.95 -6.00 -3.88
C ASP A 371 27.54 -4.59 -3.99
N GLN A 372 26.70 -3.56 -3.87
CA GLN A 372 27.15 -2.16 -3.86
C GLN A 372 28.13 -1.84 -2.74
N LEU A 373 27.84 -2.32 -1.53
CA LEU A 373 28.75 -2.16 -0.40
C LEU A 373 30.12 -2.78 -0.72
N ALA A 374 30.16 -3.96 -1.34
CA ALA A 374 31.39 -4.62 -1.72
C ALA A 374 32.16 -3.84 -2.79
N VAL A 375 31.49 -3.32 -3.82
CA VAL A 375 32.11 -2.50 -4.88
C VAL A 375 32.73 -1.23 -4.32
N VAL A 376 31.97 -0.48 -3.52
CA VAL A 376 32.45 0.77 -2.90
C VAL A 376 33.61 0.50 -1.95
N GLN A 377 33.51 -0.56 -1.14
CA GLN A 377 34.59 -0.96 -0.23
C GLN A 377 35.86 -1.37 -0.99
N ALA A 378 35.71 -2.07 -2.13
CA ALA A 378 36.82 -2.43 -3.00
C ALA A 378 37.50 -1.17 -3.57
N ALA A 379 36.73 -0.22 -4.11
CA ALA A 379 37.27 1.04 -4.66
C ALA A 379 38.02 1.88 -3.60
N VAL A 380 37.47 1.98 -2.38
CA VAL A 380 38.15 2.67 -1.26
C VAL A 380 39.44 1.95 -0.86
N THR A 381 39.43 0.61 -0.83
CA THR A 381 40.59 -0.18 -0.44
C THR A 381 41.67 -0.10 -1.50
N ASP A 382 41.32 -0.19 -2.78
CA ASP A 382 42.25 -0.04 -3.90
C ASP A 382 42.97 1.32 -3.83
N LEU A 383 42.21 2.41 -3.71
CA LEU A 383 42.77 3.76 -3.57
C LEU A 383 43.72 3.91 -2.37
N LYS A 384 43.47 3.19 -1.27
CA LYS A 384 44.35 3.19 -0.08
C LYS A 384 45.67 2.43 -0.31
N THR A 385 45.64 1.39 -1.15
CA THR A 385 46.80 0.52 -1.36
C THR A 385 47.76 1.04 -2.43
N GLN A 386 47.28 1.87 -3.37
CA GLN A 386 48.11 2.36 -4.46
C GLN A 386 49.20 3.34 -3.99
N PRO A 387 50.41 3.29 -4.57
CA PRO A 387 51.51 4.18 -4.20
C PRO A 387 51.19 5.65 -4.53
N GLU A 388 51.68 6.56 -3.70
CA GLU A 388 51.42 7.99 -3.86
C GLU A 388 51.99 8.57 -5.17
N ASN A 389 51.21 9.43 -5.84
CA ASN A 389 51.58 10.08 -7.11
C ASN A 389 51.84 9.09 -8.25
N SER A 390 51.07 8.01 -8.33
CA SER A 390 51.12 7.03 -9.41
C SER A 390 49.90 7.12 -10.33
N ASP A 391 50.05 6.69 -11.58
CA ASP A 391 48.93 6.51 -12.53
C ASP A 391 47.81 5.63 -11.94
N ALA A 392 48.19 4.58 -11.21
CA ALA A 392 47.24 3.67 -10.57
C ALA A 392 46.40 4.36 -9.48
N GLN A 393 47.01 5.25 -8.69
CA GLN A 393 46.28 6.04 -7.70
C GLN A 393 45.26 6.99 -8.34
N LEU A 394 45.60 7.59 -9.49
CA LEU A 394 44.69 8.47 -10.22
C LEU A 394 43.50 7.70 -10.80
N MET A 395 43.73 6.53 -11.38
CA MET A 395 42.65 5.66 -11.90
C MET A 395 41.75 5.17 -10.76
N ALA A 396 42.32 4.73 -9.63
CA ALA A 396 41.55 4.35 -8.46
C ALA A 396 40.72 5.52 -7.89
N LEU A 397 41.23 6.76 -8.00
CA LEU A 397 40.47 7.96 -7.63
C LEU A 397 39.32 8.22 -8.60
N LYS A 398 39.52 8.03 -9.91
CA LYS A 398 38.46 8.13 -10.94
C LYS A 398 37.36 7.11 -10.68
N ASP A 399 37.73 5.86 -10.38
CA ASP A 399 36.77 4.80 -10.09
C ASP A 399 35.95 5.11 -8.82
N LEU A 400 36.62 5.57 -7.75
CA LEU A 400 35.92 6.01 -6.54
C LEU A 400 35.02 7.22 -6.80
N ARG A 401 35.46 8.18 -7.61
CA ARG A 401 34.66 9.35 -8.04
C ARG A 401 33.39 8.91 -8.76
N ASN A 402 33.48 7.96 -9.68
CA ASN A 402 32.32 7.44 -10.42
C ASN A 402 31.31 6.76 -9.48
N GLU A 403 31.76 6.04 -8.46
CA GLU A 403 30.86 5.46 -7.45
C GLU A 403 30.24 6.53 -6.55
N VAL A 404 30.99 7.56 -6.14
CA VAL A 404 30.46 8.68 -5.36
C VAL A 404 29.40 9.45 -6.18
N ASP A 405 29.70 9.75 -7.45
CA ASP A 405 28.79 10.42 -8.37
C ASP A 405 27.47 9.65 -8.53
N ARG A 406 27.56 8.33 -8.73
CA ARG A 406 26.40 7.44 -8.77
C ARG A 406 25.60 7.45 -7.46
N LEU A 407 26.27 7.44 -6.30
CA LEU A 407 25.58 7.49 -5.00
C LEU A 407 24.87 8.84 -4.80
N GLN A 408 25.47 9.93 -5.27
CA GLN A 408 24.93 11.27 -5.19
C GLN A 408 23.73 11.47 -6.14
N ASP A 409 23.85 11.06 -7.40
CA ASP A 409 22.75 11.04 -8.37
C ASP A 409 21.51 10.32 -7.80
N ARG A 410 21.71 9.18 -7.15
CA ARG A 410 20.64 8.42 -6.49
C ARG A 410 20.07 9.09 -5.25
N SER A 411 20.82 9.97 -4.60
CA SER A 411 20.32 10.77 -3.47
C SER A 411 19.41 11.90 -3.96
N GLU A 412 19.69 12.45 -5.14
CA GLU A 412 18.94 13.55 -5.75
C GLU A 412 17.73 13.05 -6.54
N HIS A 413 17.91 12.07 -7.43
CA HIS A 413 16.87 11.53 -8.32
C HIS A 413 16.12 10.32 -7.74
N GLY A 414 16.62 9.78 -6.62
CA GLY A 414 16.02 8.67 -5.90
C GLY A 414 16.61 7.30 -6.24
N VAL A 415 16.69 6.44 -5.22
CA VAL A 415 17.24 5.08 -5.32
C VAL A 415 16.32 4.20 -6.21
N PRO A 416 16.87 3.32 -7.07
CA PRO A 416 16.09 2.38 -7.88
C PRO A 416 15.13 1.53 -7.03
N TRP A 417 13.91 1.27 -7.51
CA TRP A 417 12.84 0.62 -6.72
C TRP A 417 13.24 -0.72 -6.10
N TYR A 418 14.08 -1.50 -6.77
CA TYR A 418 14.56 -2.81 -6.30
C TYR A 418 15.53 -2.71 -5.12
N GLU A 419 16.08 -1.53 -4.83
CA GLU A 419 16.97 -1.25 -3.68
C GLU A 419 16.24 -0.56 -2.51
N ARG A 420 14.98 -0.15 -2.69
CA ARG A 420 14.23 0.72 -1.77
C ARG A 420 13.49 0.02 -0.62
N PHE A 421 13.43 -1.31 -0.56
CA PHE A 421 12.58 -2.06 0.38
C PHE A 421 13.00 -1.96 1.87
N GLY A 422 13.29 -0.74 2.37
CA GLY A 422 13.73 -0.44 3.73
C GLY A 422 15.21 -0.68 4.00
N LEU A 423 15.96 -1.20 3.02
CA LEU A 423 17.34 -1.68 3.19
C LEU A 423 18.40 -0.81 2.49
N SER A 424 18.01 0.28 1.83
CA SER A 424 18.93 1.14 1.07
C SER A 424 20.06 1.68 1.94
N GLN A 425 21.32 1.41 1.56
CA GLN A 425 22.51 1.91 2.27
C GLN A 425 23.11 3.16 1.61
N ASN A 426 22.52 3.66 0.51
CA ASN A 426 23.03 4.76 -0.33
C ASN A 426 23.54 5.96 0.49
N GLN A 427 22.69 6.54 1.34
CA GLN A 427 23.06 7.73 2.12
C GLN A 427 24.18 7.46 3.14
N LYS A 428 24.18 6.28 3.77
CA LYS A 428 25.19 5.90 4.75
C LYS A 428 26.55 5.69 4.09
N LEU A 429 26.56 5.06 2.91
CA LEU A 429 27.75 4.89 2.08
C LEU A 429 28.31 6.24 1.63
N LEU A 430 27.46 7.11 1.08
CA LEU A 430 27.88 8.45 0.64
C LEU A 430 28.50 9.25 1.79
N THR A 431 27.83 9.29 2.95
CA THR A 431 28.31 10.01 4.14
C THR A 431 29.64 9.45 4.67
N ALA A 432 29.87 8.14 4.53
CA ALA A 432 31.09 7.48 5.00
C ALA A 432 32.28 7.67 4.04
N VAL A 433 32.04 7.64 2.72
CA VAL A 433 33.09 7.63 1.70
C VAL A 433 33.49 9.03 1.25
N LEU A 434 32.53 9.96 1.19
CA LEU A 434 32.74 11.31 0.68
C LEU A 434 33.87 12.08 1.38
N PRO A 435 34.00 12.06 2.73
CA PRO A 435 35.11 12.77 3.40
C PRO A 435 36.49 12.21 3.02
N TYR A 436 36.59 10.90 2.81
CA TYR A 436 37.84 10.25 2.41
C TYR A 436 38.19 10.58 0.96
N TYR A 437 37.22 10.49 0.05
CA TYR A 437 37.38 10.95 -1.33
C TYR A 437 37.85 12.40 -1.38
N ALA A 438 37.18 13.29 -0.63
CA ALA A 438 37.51 14.71 -0.57
C ALA A 438 38.94 14.96 -0.10
N GLN A 439 39.43 14.22 0.89
CA GLN A 439 40.80 14.34 1.38
C GLN A 439 41.82 14.03 0.28
N VAL A 440 41.63 12.94 -0.46
CA VAL A 440 42.55 12.52 -1.53
C VAL A 440 42.44 13.46 -2.73
N ASN A 441 41.22 13.82 -3.14
CA ASN A 441 40.96 14.76 -4.22
C ASN A 441 41.58 16.13 -3.93
N ASN A 442 41.41 16.64 -2.70
CA ASN A 442 41.96 17.93 -2.31
C ASN A 442 43.49 17.95 -2.45
N ARG A 443 44.16 16.87 -2.02
CA ARG A 443 45.62 16.77 -2.10
C ARG A 443 46.14 16.65 -3.53
N LEU A 444 45.52 15.80 -4.36
CA LEU A 444 46.02 15.46 -5.70
C LEU A 444 45.60 16.48 -6.77
N ILE A 445 44.41 17.06 -6.61
CA ILE A 445 43.74 17.85 -7.63
C ILE A 445 43.69 19.32 -7.18
N ARG A 446 42.91 19.62 -6.14
CA ARG A 446 42.65 21.00 -5.68
C ARG A 446 43.93 21.76 -5.31
N ASP A 447 44.74 21.21 -4.41
CA ASP A 447 45.88 21.91 -3.82
C ASP A 447 46.98 22.15 -4.86
N LYS A 448 47.14 21.23 -5.80
CA LYS A 448 48.08 21.38 -6.94
C LYS A 448 47.61 22.47 -7.90
N ALA A 449 46.32 22.48 -8.28
CA ALA A 449 45.75 23.56 -9.09
C ALA A 449 45.85 24.92 -8.39
N ALA A 450 45.52 24.98 -7.10
CA ALA A 450 45.59 26.20 -6.31
C ALA A 450 47.03 26.76 -6.26
N ALA A 451 48.03 25.88 -6.14
CA ALA A 451 49.43 26.26 -6.17
C ALA A 451 49.86 26.81 -7.55
N VAL A 452 49.41 26.22 -8.66
CA VAL A 452 49.72 26.72 -10.01
C VAL A 452 49.06 28.07 -10.26
N LEU A 453 47.79 28.22 -9.91
CA LEU A 453 47.09 29.51 -10.02
C LEU A 453 47.77 30.57 -9.15
N HIS A 454 48.13 30.24 -7.90
CA HIS A 454 48.88 31.15 -7.03
C HIS A 454 50.23 31.55 -7.63
N ALA A 455 51.00 30.60 -8.17
CA ALA A 455 52.28 30.86 -8.82
C ALA A 455 52.13 31.77 -10.06
N LYS A 456 51.15 31.52 -10.93
CA LYS A 456 50.87 32.36 -12.12
C LYS A 456 50.44 33.77 -11.75
N LEU A 457 49.59 33.90 -10.73
CA LEU A 457 49.16 35.20 -10.19
C LEU A 457 50.33 35.95 -9.54
N SER A 458 51.21 35.26 -8.81
CA SER A 458 52.40 35.88 -8.22
C SER A 458 53.39 36.36 -9.29
N ALA A 459 53.58 35.58 -10.36
CA ALA A 459 54.39 35.98 -11.52
C ALA A 459 53.82 37.24 -12.21
N LEU A 460 52.50 37.36 -12.32
CA LEU A 460 51.84 38.54 -12.89
C LEU A 460 52.13 39.80 -12.05
N VAL A 461 52.08 39.69 -10.72
CA VAL A 461 52.39 40.81 -9.80
C VAL A 461 53.86 41.21 -9.88
N ASN A 462 54.76 40.23 -10.01
CA ASN A 462 56.20 40.44 -10.03
C ASN A 462 56.76 40.99 -11.37
N LEU A 463 55.95 41.06 -12.44
CA LEU A 463 56.37 41.68 -13.71
C LEU A 463 56.83 43.13 -13.48
N PRO A 464 57.84 43.66 -14.20
CA PRO A 464 58.29 45.04 -14.02
C PRO A 464 57.22 46.11 -14.33
N PRO A 465 57.20 47.24 -13.59
CA PRO A 465 56.30 48.36 -13.87
C PRO A 465 56.57 48.96 -15.25
N GLY A 466 55.53 49.02 -16.09
CA GLY A 466 55.61 49.57 -17.46
C GLY A 466 55.82 48.53 -18.57
N SER A 467 55.95 47.23 -18.26
CA SER A 467 56.09 46.21 -19.30
C SER A 467 54.79 46.02 -20.12
N PRO A 468 54.86 45.88 -21.46
CA PRO A 468 53.68 45.64 -22.31
C PRO A 468 53.02 44.28 -22.03
N TRP A 469 53.78 43.34 -21.46
CA TRP A 469 53.30 42.02 -21.06
C TRP A 469 52.22 42.07 -19.97
N ARG A 470 52.25 43.07 -19.07
CA ARG A 470 51.19 43.28 -18.07
C ARG A 470 49.83 43.55 -18.70
N ALA A 471 49.78 44.28 -19.82
CA ALA A 471 48.54 44.54 -20.55
C ALA A 471 48.07 43.28 -21.30
N LYS A 472 49.00 42.58 -21.96
CA LYS A 472 48.69 41.35 -22.71
C LYS A 472 48.16 40.22 -21.81
N TRP A 473 48.69 40.09 -20.60
CA TRP A 473 48.35 39.00 -19.68
C TRP A 473 47.28 39.38 -18.65
N ALA A 474 46.77 40.62 -18.69
CA ALA A 474 45.74 41.09 -17.76
C ALA A 474 44.45 40.25 -17.84
N GLN A 475 44.02 39.88 -19.05
CA GLN A 475 42.80 39.09 -19.23
C GLN A 475 42.95 37.66 -18.71
N ALA A 476 44.05 36.97 -19.06
CA ALA A 476 44.33 35.64 -18.51
C ALA A 476 44.51 35.67 -16.98
N GLY A 477 45.16 36.73 -16.45
CA GLY A 477 45.31 36.95 -15.01
C GLY A 477 43.98 37.21 -14.30
N HIS A 478 43.04 37.88 -14.97
CA HIS A 478 41.68 38.06 -14.47
C HIS A 478 40.94 36.72 -14.38
N ASP A 479 41.00 35.90 -15.42
CA ASP A 479 40.31 34.60 -15.44
C ASP A 479 40.92 33.62 -14.43
N GLN A 480 42.25 33.64 -14.27
CA GLN A 480 42.96 32.90 -13.22
C GLN A 480 42.58 33.37 -11.81
N LEU A 481 42.45 34.69 -11.60
CA LEU A 481 42.00 35.24 -10.33
C LEU A 481 40.55 34.85 -10.05
N LYS A 482 39.68 34.87 -11.06
CA LYS A 482 38.29 34.45 -10.96
C LYS A 482 38.20 32.99 -10.52
N ALA A 483 38.94 32.08 -11.17
CA ALA A 483 39.00 30.67 -10.79
C ALA A 483 39.55 30.49 -9.35
N TYR A 484 40.63 31.19 -8.99
CA TYR A 484 41.21 31.13 -7.63
C TYR A 484 40.21 31.60 -6.56
N LEU A 485 39.44 32.65 -6.86
CA LEU A 485 38.40 33.14 -5.96
C LEU A 485 37.19 32.20 -5.89
N MET A 486 36.79 31.55 -6.99
CA MET A 486 35.74 30.53 -6.99
C MET A 486 36.12 29.36 -6.10
N MET A 487 37.37 28.89 -6.18
CA MET A 487 37.89 27.84 -5.28
C MET A 487 37.89 28.26 -3.80
N ALA A 488 37.97 29.56 -3.51
CA ALA A 488 37.95 30.09 -2.14
C ALA A 488 36.54 30.45 -1.65
N GLN A 489 35.62 30.78 -2.57
CA GLN A 489 34.23 31.17 -2.32
C GLN A 489 33.27 30.24 -3.08
N PRO A 490 32.93 29.08 -2.51
CA PRO A 490 32.09 28.06 -3.15
C PRO A 490 30.74 28.58 -3.67
N GLU A 491 30.14 29.55 -3.00
CA GLU A 491 28.86 30.17 -3.38
C GLU A 491 28.89 30.85 -4.76
N LYS A 492 30.09 31.22 -5.25
CA LYS A 492 30.28 31.89 -6.54
C LYS A 492 30.90 30.99 -7.59
N ALA A 493 30.98 29.68 -7.32
CA ALA A 493 31.53 28.71 -8.25
C ALA A 493 30.61 28.58 -9.48
N ASP A 494 31.19 28.80 -10.65
CA ASP A 494 30.61 28.43 -11.93
C ASP A 494 31.38 27.21 -12.44
N ALA A 495 30.69 26.07 -12.50
CA ALA A 495 31.32 24.79 -12.80
C ALA A 495 32.00 24.79 -14.18
N ALA A 496 31.28 25.23 -15.22
CA ALA A 496 31.79 25.21 -16.59
C ALA A 496 33.00 26.13 -16.76
N PHE A 497 32.95 27.34 -16.18
CA PHE A 497 34.07 28.26 -16.21
C PHE A 497 35.28 27.71 -15.44
N LEU A 498 35.05 27.20 -14.22
CA LEU A 498 36.11 26.70 -13.35
C LEU A 498 36.83 25.50 -13.96
N THR A 499 36.09 24.51 -14.48
CA THR A 499 36.66 23.33 -15.16
C THR A 499 37.56 23.72 -16.33
N ARG A 500 37.11 24.64 -17.19
CA ARG A 500 37.89 25.13 -18.32
C ARG A 500 39.21 25.79 -17.89
N ILE A 501 39.14 26.71 -16.92
CA ILE A 501 40.35 27.43 -16.46
C ILE A 501 41.33 26.48 -15.75
N LEU A 502 40.83 25.48 -15.03
CA LEU A 502 41.70 24.49 -14.37
C LEU A 502 42.41 23.60 -15.40
N ASP A 503 41.72 23.17 -16.44
CA ASP A 503 42.29 22.39 -17.56
C ASP A 503 43.36 23.19 -18.33
N GLU A 504 43.09 24.47 -18.63
CA GLU A 504 44.06 25.37 -19.29
C GLU A 504 45.31 25.66 -18.43
N ASN A 505 45.21 25.50 -17.11
CA ASN A 505 46.28 25.85 -16.16
C ASN A 505 46.82 24.62 -15.42
N GLU A 506 46.85 23.48 -16.11
CA GLU A 506 47.27 22.20 -15.55
C GLU A 506 48.74 22.18 -15.06
N PRO A 507 49.03 21.68 -13.84
CA PRO A 507 50.40 21.41 -13.38
C PRO A 507 51.10 20.28 -14.13
N GLU A 508 52.41 20.42 -14.34
CA GLU A 508 53.26 19.24 -14.59
C GLU A 508 53.27 18.34 -13.34
N ARG A 509 52.84 17.09 -13.50
CA ARG A 509 52.79 16.10 -12.41
C ARG A 509 53.91 15.07 -12.55
N ALA A 510 54.82 15.05 -11.59
CA ALA A 510 55.83 13.99 -11.50
C ALA A 510 55.17 12.66 -11.12
N GLY A 511 55.45 11.60 -11.89
CA GLY A 511 54.96 10.23 -11.63
C GLY A 511 53.64 9.87 -12.31
N ILE A 512 53.00 10.81 -13.01
CA ILE A 512 51.76 10.59 -13.77
C ILE A 512 52.02 10.76 -15.27
N ALA A 513 51.68 9.76 -16.07
CA ALA A 513 51.80 9.81 -17.51
C ALA A 513 50.81 10.83 -18.10
N PRO A 514 51.25 11.74 -19.01
CA PRO A 514 50.37 12.77 -19.57
C PRO A 514 49.09 12.23 -20.22
N GLY A 515 49.18 11.05 -20.87
CA GLY A 515 48.03 10.41 -21.51
C GLY A 515 46.96 9.91 -20.54
N VAL A 516 47.36 9.37 -19.38
CA VAL A 516 46.42 8.90 -18.34
C VAL A 516 45.72 10.09 -17.70
N TRP A 517 46.45 11.19 -17.49
CA TRP A 517 45.88 12.42 -17.01
C TRP A 517 44.84 13.00 -17.99
N LEU A 518 45.17 13.16 -19.27
CA LEU A 518 44.27 13.73 -20.28
C LEU A 518 42.92 13.01 -20.36
N ASP A 519 42.89 11.69 -20.17
CA ASP A 519 41.64 10.90 -20.14
C ASP A 519 40.78 11.12 -18.88
N THR A 520 41.40 11.56 -17.79
CA THR A 520 40.77 11.62 -16.46
C THR A 520 40.58 13.05 -15.94
N ALA A 521 41.36 14.00 -16.47
CA ALA A 521 41.45 15.38 -16.01
C ALA A 521 40.08 16.07 -16.02
N TRP A 522 39.42 16.04 -17.18
CA TRP A 522 38.14 16.71 -17.38
C TRP A 522 37.10 16.21 -16.37
N ASP A 523 37.00 14.90 -16.19
CA ASP A 523 36.09 14.27 -15.25
C ASP A 523 36.35 14.70 -13.79
N LEU A 524 37.61 14.67 -13.36
CA LEU A 524 37.92 15.09 -11.99
C LEU A 524 37.67 16.59 -11.77
N TRP A 525 37.98 17.42 -12.77
CA TRP A 525 37.73 18.86 -12.71
C TRP A 525 36.25 19.21 -12.73
N SER A 526 35.46 18.60 -13.60
CA SER A 526 34.01 18.81 -13.67
C SER A 526 33.34 18.43 -12.37
N PHE A 527 33.67 17.24 -11.84
CA PHE A 527 33.09 16.75 -10.60
C PHE A 527 33.43 17.64 -9.41
N TYR A 528 34.69 18.06 -9.29
CA TYR A 528 35.08 19.02 -8.24
C TYR A 528 34.33 20.34 -8.37
N ALA A 529 34.22 20.89 -9.58
CA ALA A 529 33.62 22.20 -9.81
C ALA A 529 32.11 22.21 -9.58
N GLU A 530 31.38 21.17 -9.99
CA GLU A 530 29.94 21.00 -9.76
C GLU A 530 29.60 20.83 -8.28
N ASN A 531 30.42 20.06 -7.56
CA ASN A 531 30.18 19.71 -6.16
C ASN A 531 30.74 20.74 -5.16
N LEU A 532 31.55 21.71 -5.62
CA LEU A 532 32.17 22.70 -4.73
C LEU A 532 31.13 23.49 -3.94
N ALA A 533 30.03 23.91 -4.57
CA ALA A 533 28.98 24.68 -3.91
C ALA A 533 28.22 23.86 -2.84
N ALA A 534 28.01 22.56 -3.09
CA ALA A 534 27.36 21.65 -2.14
C ALA A 534 28.28 21.26 -0.96
N HIS A 535 29.60 21.36 -1.15
CA HIS A 535 30.63 20.98 -0.19
C HIS A 535 31.58 22.14 0.15
N PRO A 536 31.14 23.14 0.96
CA PRO A 536 31.96 24.31 1.31
C PRO A 536 33.30 23.96 1.99
N GLU A 537 33.40 22.78 2.60
CA GLU A 537 34.61 22.22 3.18
C GLU A 537 35.72 21.95 2.16
N TRP A 538 35.40 21.89 0.86
CA TRP A 538 36.39 21.71 -0.21
C TRP A 538 37.10 23.00 -0.61
N ARG A 539 36.71 24.16 -0.06
CA ARG A 539 37.34 25.44 -0.38
C ARG A 539 38.85 25.49 -0.07
N ILE A 540 39.60 26.25 -0.85
CA ILE A 540 40.99 26.57 -0.55
C ILE A 540 41.10 27.66 0.52
N THR A 541 42.27 27.77 1.15
CA THR A 541 42.59 28.93 1.98
C THR A 541 43.23 30.00 1.09
N PRO A 542 42.56 31.14 0.83
CA PRO A 542 43.08 32.14 -0.09
C PRO A 542 44.18 33.00 0.54
N ASP A 543 45.20 33.33 -0.25
CA ASP A 543 46.16 34.38 0.08
C ASP A 543 45.55 35.77 -0.16
N LYS A 544 45.09 36.39 0.93
CA LYS A 544 44.44 37.70 0.88
C LYS A 544 45.37 38.82 0.40
N ALA A 545 46.68 38.71 0.67
CA ALA A 545 47.65 39.73 0.26
C ALA A 545 47.86 39.68 -1.26
N LEU A 546 48.05 38.47 -1.81
CA LEU A 546 48.17 38.27 -3.25
C LEU A 546 46.90 38.73 -3.99
N ILE A 547 45.72 38.33 -3.52
CA ILE A 547 44.44 38.75 -4.14
C ILE A 547 44.35 40.28 -4.23
N LYS A 548 44.70 40.99 -3.16
CA LYS A 548 44.67 42.46 -3.14
C LYS A 548 45.64 43.07 -4.17
N GLN A 549 46.87 42.55 -4.24
CA GLN A 549 47.89 43.03 -5.18
C GLN A 549 47.48 42.77 -6.64
N VAL A 550 46.98 41.57 -6.94
CA VAL A 550 46.49 41.21 -8.28
C VAL A 550 45.30 42.10 -8.65
N ARG A 551 44.31 42.28 -7.77
CA ARG A 551 43.15 43.15 -8.01
C ARG A 551 43.57 44.57 -8.36
N GLN A 552 44.50 45.15 -7.60
CA GLN A 552 45.02 46.49 -7.87
C GLN A 552 45.72 46.57 -9.24
N LEU A 553 46.55 45.59 -9.57
CA LEU A 553 47.22 45.53 -10.87
C LEU A 553 46.20 45.43 -12.01
N LEU A 554 45.22 44.53 -11.90
CA LEU A 554 44.18 44.33 -12.90
C LEU A 554 43.29 45.56 -13.05
N LEU A 555 42.89 46.21 -11.96
CA LEU A 555 42.13 47.46 -12.01
C LEU A 555 42.89 48.58 -12.73
N ILE A 556 44.21 48.67 -12.55
CA ILE A 556 45.03 49.67 -13.27
C ILE A 556 45.13 49.33 -14.76
N GLN A 557 45.34 48.07 -15.12
CA GLN A 557 45.53 47.69 -16.54
C GLN A 557 44.21 47.65 -17.32
N LEU A 558 43.16 47.04 -16.76
CA LEU A 558 41.83 47.01 -17.35
C LEU A 558 41.16 48.39 -17.29
N GLY A 559 41.42 49.17 -16.24
CA GLY A 559 40.96 50.55 -16.11
C GLY A 559 41.57 51.51 -17.13
N LYS A 560 42.76 51.21 -17.68
CA LYS A 560 43.33 51.98 -18.80
C LYS A 560 42.60 51.76 -20.12
N HIS A 561 42.15 50.53 -20.38
CA HIS A 561 41.26 50.23 -21.52
C HIS A 561 39.86 50.82 -21.32
N ASN A 562 39.41 50.90 -20.06
CA ASN A 562 38.08 51.38 -19.69
C ASN A 562 38.06 52.82 -19.13
N ALA A 563 39.07 53.62 -19.41
CA ALA A 563 39.09 55.02 -18.98
C ALA A 563 37.92 55.75 -19.66
N GLU A 564 37.17 56.56 -18.92
CA GLU A 564 35.95 57.22 -19.42
C GLU A 564 36.19 58.00 -20.71
N ALA A 565 37.36 58.63 -20.85
CA ALA A 565 37.78 59.32 -22.06
C ALA A 565 38.02 58.37 -23.25
N ALA A 566 38.60 57.19 -23.03
CA ALA A 566 38.84 56.21 -24.08
C ALA A 566 37.53 55.55 -24.55
N LEU A 567 36.64 55.21 -23.61
CA LEU A 567 35.30 54.67 -23.90
C LEU A 567 34.44 55.67 -24.68
N TYR A 568 34.46 56.94 -24.28
CA TYR A 568 33.78 58.01 -24.98
C TYR A 568 34.32 58.19 -26.41
N GLN A 569 35.64 58.21 -26.59
CA GLN A 569 36.25 58.32 -27.92
C GLN A 569 35.95 57.11 -28.80
N GLN A 570 36.01 55.89 -28.27
CA GLN A 570 35.67 54.68 -29.01
C GLN A 570 34.19 54.63 -29.41
N MET A 571 33.30 55.10 -28.54
CA MET A 571 31.87 55.25 -28.83
C MET A 571 31.61 56.27 -29.92
N LEU A 572 32.28 57.43 -29.89
CA LEU A 572 32.14 58.42 -30.95
C LEU A 572 32.64 57.85 -32.29
N GLN A 573 33.81 57.20 -32.31
CA GLN A 573 34.37 56.62 -33.53
C GLN A 573 33.52 55.49 -34.13
N SER A 574 32.80 54.71 -33.30
CA SER A 574 31.93 53.65 -33.79
C SER A 574 30.65 54.19 -34.44
N VAL A 575 30.14 55.31 -33.94
CA VAL A 575 28.91 55.96 -34.41
C VAL A 575 29.19 56.92 -35.58
N GLU A 576 30.32 57.62 -35.58
CA GLU A 576 30.73 58.60 -36.61
C GLU A 576 30.61 58.03 -38.04
N LYS A 577 30.94 56.74 -38.23
CA LYS A 577 30.89 56.07 -39.54
C LYS A 577 29.48 55.92 -40.12
N ASN A 578 28.44 55.99 -39.28
CA ASN A 578 27.06 55.70 -39.67
C ASN A 578 26.20 56.95 -39.88
N TYR A 579 26.68 58.14 -39.48
CA TYR A 579 25.91 59.38 -39.54
C TYR A 579 26.72 60.49 -40.21
N SER A 580 26.23 60.97 -41.36
CA SER A 580 26.85 62.06 -42.11
C SER A 580 26.65 63.41 -41.43
N ASP A 581 27.61 64.32 -41.60
CA ASP A 581 27.54 65.70 -41.11
C ASP A 581 26.34 66.46 -41.65
N LEU A 582 25.74 67.27 -40.78
CA LEU A 582 24.48 67.95 -41.03
C LEU A 582 24.73 69.42 -41.37
N THR A 583 24.35 69.80 -42.59
CA THR A 583 24.52 71.15 -43.14
C THR A 583 23.32 72.05 -42.84
N LEU A 584 23.49 73.38 -42.90
CA LEU A 584 22.40 74.35 -42.69
C LEU A 584 21.18 74.06 -43.58
N ARG A 585 21.43 73.66 -44.85
CA ARG A 585 20.37 73.32 -45.81
C ARG A 585 19.55 72.11 -45.37
N GLN A 586 20.18 71.13 -44.74
CA GLN A 586 19.47 69.95 -44.21
C GLN A 586 18.68 70.27 -42.93
N MET A 587 19.08 71.28 -42.14
CA MET A 587 18.34 71.71 -40.94
C MET A 587 17.05 72.44 -41.27
N THR A 588 17.03 73.19 -42.37
CA THR A 588 15.93 74.11 -42.71
C THR A 588 14.86 73.46 -43.59
N GLY A 589 15.05 72.19 -43.95
CA GLY A 589 14.12 71.41 -44.78
C GLY A 589 13.81 72.12 -46.10
N ASP A 590 12.52 72.32 -46.39
CA ASP A 590 12.04 73.00 -47.59
C ASP A 590 12.08 74.55 -47.50
N THR A 591 12.49 75.10 -46.35
CA THR A 591 12.63 76.55 -46.18
C THR A 591 13.98 77.02 -46.72
N ASP A 592 13.97 77.90 -47.73
CA ASP A 592 15.19 78.46 -48.33
C ASP A 592 15.87 79.51 -47.41
N ALA A 593 16.51 79.02 -46.34
CA ALA A 593 17.24 79.84 -45.37
C ALA A 593 18.58 80.38 -45.92
N ALA A 594 19.05 79.87 -47.06
CA ALA A 594 20.34 80.23 -47.65
C ALA A 594 20.40 81.69 -48.14
N ARG A 595 19.24 82.35 -48.30
CA ARG A 595 19.14 83.78 -48.64
C ARG A 595 19.31 84.71 -47.45
N LEU A 596 19.10 84.22 -46.22
CA LEU A 596 19.15 85.01 -44.99
C LEU A 596 20.37 84.67 -44.12
N PHE A 597 20.80 83.41 -44.14
CA PHE A 597 21.92 82.92 -43.34
C PHE A 597 22.87 82.08 -44.21
N THR A 598 24.17 82.38 -44.16
CA THR A 598 25.22 81.59 -44.81
C THR A 598 26.27 81.18 -43.76
N THR A 599 26.64 79.89 -43.75
CA THR A 599 27.70 79.36 -42.89
C THR A 599 28.43 78.23 -43.60
N SER A 600 29.74 78.14 -43.39
CA SER A 600 30.59 77.04 -43.85
C SER A 600 30.75 75.93 -42.81
N HIS A 601 30.30 76.15 -41.57
CA HIS A 601 30.41 75.17 -40.50
C HIS A 601 29.29 74.13 -40.60
N VAL A 602 29.66 72.86 -40.38
CA VAL A 602 28.74 71.72 -40.33
C VAL A 602 28.68 71.17 -38.91
N ILE A 603 27.55 70.60 -38.53
CA ILE A 603 27.41 69.89 -37.26
C ILE A 603 27.73 68.42 -37.53
N PRO A 604 28.70 67.81 -36.82
CA PRO A 604 29.01 66.40 -37.03
C PRO A 604 27.78 65.52 -36.82
N GLY A 605 27.56 64.56 -37.73
CA GLY A 605 26.33 63.75 -37.77
C GLY A 605 26.05 63.02 -36.46
N MET A 606 27.11 62.63 -35.73
CA MET A 606 27.04 61.99 -34.43
C MET A 606 26.37 62.84 -33.33
N PHE A 607 26.35 64.18 -33.42
CA PHE A 607 25.70 65.02 -32.41
C PHE A 607 24.23 65.36 -32.72
N THR A 608 23.62 64.66 -33.68
CA THR A 608 22.21 64.86 -34.04
C THR A 608 21.28 63.99 -33.21
N ARG A 609 19.99 64.37 -33.12
CA ARG A 609 18.96 63.54 -32.44
C ARG A 609 18.82 62.15 -33.07
N GLN A 610 18.97 62.06 -34.39
CA GLN A 610 18.92 60.80 -35.12
C GLN A 610 20.07 59.86 -34.72
N ALA A 611 21.28 60.39 -34.52
CA ALA A 611 22.42 59.63 -34.02
C ALA A 611 22.24 59.23 -32.54
N TRP A 612 21.64 60.11 -31.73
CA TRP A 612 21.29 59.79 -30.33
C TRP A 612 20.36 58.57 -30.23
N GLU A 613 19.20 58.64 -30.90
CA GLU A 613 18.17 57.60 -30.82
C GLU A 613 18.58 56.32 -31.58
N GLY A 614 19.33 56.44 -32.69
CA GLY A 614 19.68 55.30 -33.53
C GLY A 614 20.96 54.55 -33.15
N GLY A 615 21.92 55.19 -32.47
CA GLY A 615 23.25 54.60 -32.26
C GLY A 615 23.87 54.89 -30.90
N ILE A 616 23.92 56.16 -30.48
CA ILE A 616 24.66 56.55 -29.27
C ILE A 616 24.01 55.99 -28.01
N GLN A 617 22.68 56.05 -27.88
CA GLN A 617 22.00 55.50 -26.71
C GLN A 617 22.31 54.00 -26.51
N LYS A 618 22.34 53.24 -27.61
CA LYS A 618 22.68 51.82 -27.58
C LYS A 618 24.16 51.61 -27.26
N ALA A 619 25.05 52.38 -27.86
CA ALA A 619 26.49 52.29 -27.60
C ALA A 619 26.86 52.66 -26.15
N ILE A 620 26.15 53.62 -25.54
CA ILE A 620 26.26 53.91 -24.10
C ILE A 620 25.80 52.71 -23.28
N ALA A 621 24.64 52.13 -23.59
CA ALA A 621 24.12 50.96 -22.87
C ALA A 621 25.08 49.76 -22.98
N GLU A 622 25.65 49.51 -24.15
CA GLU A 622 26.65 48.47 -24.39
C GLU A 622 27.97 48.73 -23.65
N ALA A 623 28.47 49.97 -23.64
CA ALA A 623 29.67 50.35 -22.90
C ALA A 623 29.47 50.23 -21.38
N VAL A 624 28.29 50.58 -20.86
CA VAL A 624 27.93 50.41 -19.45
C VAL A 624 27.81 48.93 -19.09
N ALA A 625 27.19 48.11 -19.94
CA ALA A 625 27.09 46.67 -19.75
C ALA A 625 28.49 46.02 -19.71
N SER A 626 29.35 46.36 -20.67
CA SER A 626 30.76 45.93 -20.72
C SER A 626 31.56 46.35 -19.48
N ARG A 627 31.37 47.58 -18.99
CA ARG A 627 31.99 48.04 -17.73
C ARG A 627 31.49 47.27 -16.51
N LYS A 628 30.19 46.92 -16.48
CA LYS A 628 29.59 46.14 -15.39
C LYS A 628 30.09 44.70 -15.38
N GLU A 629 30.33 44.11 -16.55
CA GLU A 629 30.99 42.80 -16.67
C GLU A 629 32.48 42.86 -16.29
N ALA A 630 33.18 43.96 -16.61
CA ALA A 630 34.59 44.14 -16.25
C ALA A 630 34.80 44.40 -14.75
N ILE A 631 33.89 45.12 -14.09
CA ILE A 631 33.86 45.27 -12.62
C ILE A 631 33.01 44.12 -12.05
N ASP A 632 33.42 42.89 -12.37
CA ASP A 632 32.85 41.67 -11.79
C ASP A 632 33.14 41.63 -10.28
N TRP A 633 32.44 40.77 -9.55
CA TRP A 633 32.69 40.50 -8.13
C TRP A 633 34.16 40.10 -7.84
N VAL A 634 34.89 39.69 -8.88
CA VAL A 634 36.31 39.35 -8.89
C VAL A 634 37.19 40.55 -8.53
N LEU A 635 36.89 41.74 -9.08
CA LEU A 635 37.70 42.94 -8.91
C LEU A 635 37.22 43.89 -7.80
N SER A 636 36.01 43.69 -7.27
CA SER A 636 35.48 44.48 -6.16
C SER A 636 35.98 43.96 -4.80
N ASP A 637 36.45 44.87 -3.95
CA ASP A 637 36.71 44.58 -2.55
C ASP A 637 35.40 44.68 -1.77
N ASN A 638 35.03 43.59 -1.09
CA ASN A 638 33.77 43.44 -0.33
C ASN A 638 33.66 44.38 0.90
N ARG A 639 34.46 45.45 0.96
CA ARG A 639 34.48 46.49 2.01
C ARG A 639 34.27 47.91 1.51
N GLN A 640 34.17 48.13 0.20
CA GLN A 640 33.67 49.38 -0.36
C GLN A 640 32.59 49.01 -1.36
N ALA A 641 31.37 48.78 -0.82
CA ALA A 641 30.19 49.14 -1.57
C ALA A 641 30.41 50.58 -2.02
N VAL A 642 30.68 50.74 -3.32
CA VAL A 642 30.84 52.04 -3.96
C VAL A 642 29.62 52.83 -3.54
N SER A 643 29.88 53.87 -2.75
CA SER A 643 28.90 54.88 -2.39
C SER A 643 28.14 55.25 -3.66
N ALA A 644 26.84 54.99 -3.63
CA ALA A 644 25.85 55.43 -4.61
C ALA A 644 25.78 56.96 -4.59
N SER A 645 26.82 57.60 -5.08
CA SER A 645 26.91 59.04 -5.25
C SER A 645 27.32 59.32 -6.69
N VAL A 646 26.45 58.92 -7.62
CA VAL A 646 25.94 59.76 -8.72
C VAL A 646 24.70 59.02 -9.24
N SER A 647 23.53 59.45 -8.79
CA SER A 647 22.27 59.37 -9.56
C SER A 647 21.98 60.76 -10.10
#